data_AF-A0A813EVF2-F1
#
_entry.id   AF-A0A813EVF2-F1
#
_cell.length_a   1.000
_cell.length_b   1.000
_cell.length_c   1.000
_cell.angle_alpha   90.00
_cell.angle_beta   90.00
_cell.angle_gamma   90.00
#
_symmetry.space_group_name_H-M   'P 1'
#
loop_
_entity.id
_entity.type
_entity.pdbx_description
1 polymer ?
#
loop_
_entity_poly.entity_id
_entity_poly.type
_entity_poly.pdbx_seq_one_letter_code
_entity_poly.pdbx_strand_id
1 'polypeptide(L)'
;MASQTMTRIASTPYGSETTSPYWRKNIGGFSYLSFMVQHPYVESDENMATAAGSSGTEGWVGYVGPFKVAKPAWQEIAYPSTEAEKRQIIVSPKITLSSGISESLSYTTLYRTNQSFGARKTGRIADTSGKVVFAHAAEVSKTAVEEISQSPDFTSILQANGKIYSVTHFESPSPGAAYVSELEQDSATGKLTVKSPQPLDFSADGGVWKPCAGSVTPWGTHLGSEEYEPNARVFDDVANQAVNFASAAFSSQGEAVSFLRYFGEYKQASGVTPASMRAAGFYPYSYGWAWEAKMNPDGTATATKHYALGRRSWELGYVMPDSKTVYGTDDGANLFFSKFVAKVAGDLSAGAIYCAKFAQTSAAGSEASVFASILTWVKMAELTDAEVKAQVKVLKFQDILETADPVNLACLSGFTSVNAGGNGLECLKVKTGQEKWAAAFEKRRYAGMLGCATEFRRWEGVAFDPKSMTAFAAISEVTYGMEDNMKKGNASTSYDAGSSNDIKVKFSTCGCVMKLSVGTDYSITGMSALACGTRGSYNGGTDTCAPTGIASPDNAAFIPDFDQLVIGEDTSQRQNDVLWIYDMASQTMTRIASTPYGSETTSPYWRKNIGGFSYLSFIVQHPCGTSDENMATAAGSSGTDGWVGYVGPFKAEVAATAIKATSEMAATTIKAKSEVAAASISAISTTKAGPQGGNSSSTSNMQASFLALAVLFSAVAFSSV
;
A
#
# COMPACT_ATOMS: atom_id res chain seq x y z
N MET A 1 20.54 -2.26 -35.81
CA MET A 1 21.67 -1.72 -35.03
C MET A 1 21.52 -0.21 -35.00
N ALA A 2 21.36 0.40 -33.82
CA ALA A 2 21.31 1.85 -33.70
C ALA A 2 22.66 2.45 -34.10
N SER A 3 22.64 3.57 -34.83
CA SER A 3 23.82 4.39 -35.13
C SER A 3 24.63 4.65 -33.86
N GLN A 4 25.87 4.15 -33.77
CA GLN A 4 26.78 4.51 -32.68
C GLN A 4 27.37 5.90 -32.97
N THR A 5 26.68 6.93 -32.50
CA THR A 5 27.17 8.31 -32.54
C THR A 5 27.91 8.62 -31.25
N MET A 6 29.20 9.00 -31.35
CA MET A 6 29.98 9.48 -30.20
C MET A 6 29.85 11.00 -30.07
N THR A 7 29.43 11.47 -28.91
CA THR A 7 29.37 12.91 -28.57
C THR A 7 30.53 13.27 -27.65
N ARG A 8 31.35 14.25 -28.05
CA ARG A 8 32.39 14.80 -27.19
C ARG A 8 31.74 15.69 -26.11
N ILE A 9 31.95 15.35 -24.84
CA ILE A 9 31.33 16.05 -23.70
C ILE A 9 32.29 16.94 -22.91
N ALA A 10 33.59 16.76 -23.09
CA ALA A 10 34.64 17.59 -22.49
C ALA A 10 35.92 17.51 -23.34
N SER A 11 36.80 18.49 -23.15
CA SER A 11 38.19 18.47 -23.61
C SER A 11 39.10 18.79 -22.42
N THR A 12 40.21 18.08 -22.32
CA THR A 12 41.24 18.30 -21.30
C THR A 12 42.42 19.10 -21.86
N PRO A 13 43.27 19.67 -20.98
CA PRO A 13 44.52 20.28 -21.40
C PRO A 13 45.39 19.34 -22.24
N TYR A 14 46.25 19.93 -23.06
CA TYR A 14 47.11 19.19 -23.98
C TYR A 14 48.01 18.17 -23.23
N GLY A 15 48.18 16.99 -23.81
CA GLY A 15 48.99 15.92 -23.22
C GLY A 15 48.38 15.23 -21.99
N SER A 16 47.18 15.61 -21.55
CA SER A 16 46.58 15.04 -20.35
C SER A 16 45.94 13.67 -20.60
N GLU A 17 46.09 12.77 -19.64
CA GLU A 17 45.30 11.54 -19.55
C GLU A 17 43.99 11.81 -18.80
N THR A 18 42.88 11.23 -19.27
CA THR A 18 41.62 11.19 -18.51
C THR A 18 41.38 9.81 -17.92
N THR A 19 41.22 9.75 -16.60
CA THR A 19 41.06 8.48 -15.89
C THR A 19 39.80 8.47 -15.02
N SER A 20 39.37 7.25 -14.67
CA SER A 20 38.27 7.00 -13.72
C SER A 20 36.95 7.74 -14.01
N PRO A 21 36.43 7.78 -15.25
CA PRO A 21 35.11 8.35 -15.50
C PRO A 21 34.05 7.56 -14.72
N TYR A 22 33.30 8.24 -13.86
CA TYR A 22 32.26 7.64 -13.04
C TYR A 22 31.02 8.51 -13.02
N TRP A 23 29.90 7.92 -13.42
CA TRP A 23 28.62 8.62 -13.45
C TRP A 23 27.91 8.46 -12.09
N ARG A 24 27.82 9.56 -11.34
CA ARG A 24 27.07 9.63 -10.09
C ARG A 24 25.64 10.08 -10.39
N LYS A 25 24.66 9.19 -10.20
CA LYS A 25 23.24 9.49 -10.42
C LYS A 25 22.58 10.04 -9.17
N ASN A 26 21.68 11.00 -9.37
CA ASN A 26 20.65 11.44 -8.42
C ASN A 26 21.18 11.82 -7.02
N ILE A 27 22.26 12.60 -6.97
CA ILE A 27 22.69 13.28 -5.75
C ILE A 27 21.89 14.59 -5.66
N GLY A 28 20.87 14.62 -4.80
CA GLY A 28 20.02 15.80 -4.59
C GLY A 28 19.23 16.23 -5.83
N GLY A 29 18.81 15.30 -6.71
CA GLY A 29 18.10 15.60 -7.96
C GLY A 29 19.01 15.91 -9.16
N PHE A 30 20.33 15.80 -8.98
CA PHE A 30 21.31 16.04 -10.03
C PHE A 30 22.19 14.81 -10.29
N SER A 31 22.65 14.67 -11.53
CA SER A 31 23.70 13.72 -11.89
C SER A 31 24.99 14.45 -12.22
N TYR A 32 26.11 13.77 -12.01
CA TYR A 32 27.45 14.29 -12.20
C TYR A 32 28.32 13.22 -12.89
N LEU A 33 29.11 13.61 -13.88
CA LEU A 33 30.18 12.76 -14.40
C LEU A 33 31.49 13.19 -13.73
N SER A 34 31.99 12.43 -12.76
CA SER A 34 33.31 12.67 -12.18
C SER A 34 34.39 12.01 -13.03
N PHE A 35 35.54 12.67 -13.16
CA PHE A 35 36.73 12.13 -13.82
C PHE A 35 37.98 12.80 -13.26
N MET A 36 39.13 12.18 -13.51
CA MET A 36 40.44 12.72 -13.15
C MET A 36 41.18 13.11 -14.42
N VAL A 37 41.94 14.19 -14.34
CA VAL A 37 42.89 14.63 -15.37
C VAL A 37 44.28 14.49 -14.78
N GLN A 38 45.14 13.72 -15.42
CA GLN A 38 46.49 13.46 -14.93
C GLN A 38 47.54 13.79 -16.00
N HIS A 39 48.73 14.15 -15.54
CA HIS A 39 49.94 14.42 -16.33
C HIS A 39 49.78 15.48 -17.46
N PRO A 40 49.06 16.60 -17.28
CA PRO A 40 48.95 17.60 -18.35
C PRO A 40 50.34 18.07 -18.81
N TYR A 41 50.57 18.07 -20.12
CA TYR A 41 51.82 18.42 -20.80
C TYR A 41 53.05 17.52 -20.56
N VAL A 42 53.05 16.67 -19.52
CA VAL A 42 54.25 15.91 -19.08
C VAL A 42 54.68 14.83 -20.08
N GLU A 43 53.73 14.15 -20.72
CA GLU A 43 54.06 13.04 -21.64
C GLU A 43 54.38 13.49 -23.07
N SER A 44 54.05 14.74 -23.44
CA SER A 44 54.06 15.19 -24.83
C SER A 44 54.94 16.40 -25.13
N ASP A 45 55.01 17.41 -24.25
CA ASP A 45 55.90 18.59 -24.39
C ASP A 45 55.87 19.46 -23.12
N GLU A 46 56.81 19.24 -22.19
CA GLU A 46 56.87 19.98 -20.91
C GLU A 46 57.05 21.50 -21.09
N ASN A 47 57.61 21.96 -22.21
CA ASN A 47 57.83 23.39 -22.46
C ASN A 47 56.49 24.15 -22.59
N MET A 48 55.44 23.47 -23.06
CA MET A 48 54.10 24.03 -23.18
C MET A 48 53.43 24.26 -21.81
N ALA A 49 53.90 23.63 -20.73
CA ALA A 49 53.38 23.85 -19.39
C ALA A 49 53.67 25.28 -18.86
N THR A 50 54.66 25.97 -19.44
CA THR A 50 55.07 27.33 -19.02
C THR A 50 54.59 28.43 -19.98
N ALA A 51 53.91 28.06 -21.07
CA ALA A 51 53.38 29.02 -22.04
C ALA A 51 52.26 29.88 -21.44
N ALA A 52 52.15 31.13 -21.90
CA ALA A 52 51.09 32.04 -21.48
C ALA A 52 49.70 31.44 -21.80
N GLY A 53 48.86 31.28 -20.78
CA GLY A 53 47.55 30.63 -20.89
C GLY A 53 47.54 29.11 -20.64
N SER A 54 48.70 28.53 -20.27
CA SER A 54 48.78 27.12 -19.85
C SER A 54 48.07 26.89 -18.52
N SER A 55 47.58 25.65 -18.34
CA SER A 55 46.94 25.19 -17.10
C SER A 55 47.92 24.56 -16.10
N GLY A 56 49.22 24.53 -16.42
CA GLY A 56 50.27 23.93 -15.58
C GLY A 56 50.30 22.40 -15.66
N THR A 57 51.20 21.77 -14.89
CA THR A 57 51.40 20.30 -14.85
C THR A 57 50.59 19.59 -13.76
N GLU A 58 49.80 20.33 -12.98
CA GLU A 58 49.03 19.78 -11.86
C GLU A 58 47.87 18.92 -12.37
N GLY A 59 47.58 17.81 -11.67
CA GLY A 59 46.42 16.97 -11.95
C GLY A 59 45.12 17.57 -11.39
N TRP A 60 44.00 17.29 -12.04
CA TRP A 60 42.69 17.87 -11.70
C TRP A 60 41.72 16.76 -11.31
N VAL A 61 40.97 16.96 -10.23
CA VAL A 61 39.82 16.13 -9.87
C VAL A 61 38.58 16.99 -10.00
N GLY A 62 37.66 16.59 -10.89
CA GLY A 62 36.50 17.41 -11.20
C GLY A 62 35.30 16.60 -11.65
N TYR A 63 34.22 17.31 -11.98
CA TYR A 63 33.03 16.73 -12.54
C TYR A 63 32.44 17.60 -13.66
N VAL A 64 31.73 16.98 -14.59
CA VAL A 64 30.78 17.66 -15.49
C VAL A 64 29.39 17.58 -14.89
N GLY A 65 28.71 18.73 -14.78
CA GLY A 65 27.38 18.85 -14.18
C GLY A 65 27.19 20.21 -13.49
N PRO A 66 26.12 20.39 -12.69
CA PRO A 66 25.09 19.41 -12.41
C PRO A 66 24.12 19.20 -13.60
N PHE A 67 23.79 17.94 -13.92
CA PHE A 67 22.72 17.60 -14.85
C PHE A 67 21.42 17.39 -14.08
N LYS A 68 20.40 18.21 -14.31
CA LYS A 68 19.08 18.01 -13.69
C LYS A 68 18.51 16.67 -14.16
N VAL A 69 18.19 15.77 -13.23
CA VAL A 69 17.50 14.53 -13.57
C VAL A 69 16.02 14.87 -13.73
N ALA A 70 15.47 14.66 -14.92
CA ALA A 70 14.03 14.79 -15.12
C ALA A 70 13.33 13.66 -14.33
N LYS A 71 12.22 13.97 -13.66
CA LYS A 71 11.35 12.91 -13.13
C LYS A 71 10.59 12.26 -14.29
N PRO A 72 10.21 10.98 -14.17
CA PRO A 72 9.30 10.39 -15.13
C PRO A 72 7.97 11.15 -15.20
N ALA A 73 7.53 11.43 -16.43
CA ALA A 73 6.33 12.21 -16.71
C ALA A 73 5.35 11.39 -17.53
N TRP A 74 4.13 11.28 -17.03
CA TRP A 74 3.03 10.59 -17.68
C TRP A 74 2.31 11.54 -18.62
N GLN A 75 1.91 11.06 -19.79
CA GLN A 75 1.03 11.84 -20.66
C GLN A 75 -0.41 11.74 -20.14
N GLU A 76 -0.99 12.87 -19.77
CA GLU A 76 -2.37 12.93 -19.28
C GLU A 76 -3.36 12.44 -20.35
N ILE A 77 -4.37 11.69 -19.92
CA ILE A 77 -5.56 11.38 -20.74
C ILE A 77 -6.70 12.36 -20.44
N ALA A 78 -7.54 12.61 -21.44
CA ALA A 78 -8.81 13.30 -21.22
C ALA A 78 -9.77 12.42 -20.40
N TYR A 79 -10.68 13.04 -19.67
CA TYR A 79 -11.80 12.33 -19.06
C TYR A 79 -12.75 11.82 -20.16
N PRO A 80 -13.22 10.56 -20.10
CA PRO A 80 -14.11 10.00 -21.11
C PRO A 80 -15.37 10.85 -21.32
N SER A 81 -15.65 11.20 -22.57
CA SER A 81 -16.76 12.10 -22.91
C SER A 81 -17.74 11.46 -23.90
N THR A 82 -17.26 10.52 -24.72
CA THR A 82 -18.08 9.79 -25.70
C THR A 82 -18.48 8.41 -25.18
N GLU A 83 -19.58 7.87 -25.70
CA GLU A 83 -20.01 6.50 -25.39
C GLU A 83 -18.95 5.43 -25.66
N ALA A 84 -18.11 5.64 -26.69
CA ALA A 84 -17.06 4.69 -27.03
C ALA A 84 -15.93 4.71 -25.99
N GLU A 85 -15.52 5.91 -25.56
CA GLU A 85 -14.48 6.08 -24.54
C GLU A 85 -14.94 5.50 -23.19
N LYS A 86 -16.17 5.77 -22.80
CA LYS A 86 -16.74 5.35 -21.51
C LYS A 86 -16.96 3.83 -21.38
N ARG A 87 -16.72 3.05 -22.44
CA ARG A 87 -16.86 1.57 -22.46
C ARG A 87 -15.53 0.83 -22.44
N GLN A 88 -14.41 1.56 -22.39
CA GLN A 88 -13.08 1.01 -22.58
C GLN A 88 -12.15 1.37 -21.42
N ILE A 89 -11.13 0.53 -21.23
CA ILE A 89 -9.97 0.90 -20.42
C ILE A 89 -9.10 1.82 -21.26
N ILE A 90 -8.97 3.08 -20.85
CA ILE A 90 -8.07 4.05 -21.48
C ILE A 90 -6.92 4.27 -20.51
N VAL A 91 -5.68 4.21 -21.01
CA VAL A 91 -4.49 4.50 -20.21
C VAL A 91 -3.66 5.59 -20.88
N SER A 92 -2.80 6.22 -20.09
CA SER A 92 -1.76 7.13 -20.58
C SER A 92 -1.07 6.45 -21.76
N PRO A 93 -0.98 7.09 -22.94
CA PRO A 93 -0.39 6.45 -24.12
C PRO A 93 1.13 6.35 -24.02
N LYS A 94 1.74 7.08 -23.08
CA LYS A 94 3.18 7.31 -23.05
C LYS A 94 3.67 7.75 -21.67
N ILE A 95 4.81 7.22 -21.27
CA ILE A 95 5.65 7.78 -20.19
C ILE A 95 6.97 8.28 -20.78
N THR A 96 7.43 9.44 -20.31
CA THR A 96 8.78 9.92 -20.57
C THR A 96 9.61 9.67 -19.32
N LEU A 97 10.58 8.77 -19.40
CA LEU A 97 11.45 8.39 -18.28
C LEU A 97 12.47 9.49 -17.96
N SER A 98 13.17 9.32 -16.84
CA SER A 98 14.19 10.27 -16.36
C SER A 98 15.34 10.49 -17.36
N SER A 99 15.59 9.49 -18.21
CA SER A 99 16.56 9.52 -19.30
C SER A 99 16.14 10.37 -20.50
N GLY A 100 14.90 10.85 -20.53
CA GLY A 100 14.26 11.47 -21.70
C GLY A 100 13.74 10.45 -22.72
N ILE A 101 14.02 9.15 -22.52
CA ILE A 101 13.46 8.08 -23.35
C ILE A 101 11.97 7.99 -23.08
N SER A 102 11.23 7.84 -24.17
CA SER A 102 9.80 7.73 -24.18
C SER A 102 9.37 6.30 -24.44
N GLU A 103 8.51 5.76 -23.60
CA GLU A 103 7.94 4.42 -23.76
C GLU A 103 6.44 4.53 -24.02
N SER A 104 5.95 3.81 -25.02
CA SER A 104 4.52 3.67 -25.27
C SER A 104 3.92 2.74 -24.22
N LEU A 105 2.74 3.11 -23.74
CA LEU A 105 2.03 2.38 -22.70
C LEU A 105 0.72 1.82 -23.24
N SER A 106 0.32 0.69 -22.66
CA SER A 106 -0.96 0.04 -22.91
C SER A 106 -1.36 -0.75 -21.67
N TYR A 107 -2.66 -1.03 -21.54
CA TYR A 107 -3.16 -1.95 -20.53
C TYR A 107 -3.02 -3.39 -21.06
N THR A 108 -2.31 -4.24 -20.32
CA THR A 108 -2.20 -5.67 -20.61
C THR A 108 -3.15 -6.43 -19.70
N THR A 109 -4.18 -7.04 -20.30
CA THR A 109 -5.09 -7.95 -19.60
C THR A 109 -4.41 -9.31 -19.38
N LEU A 110 -4.30 -9.74 -18.13
CA LEU A 110 -3.92 -11.09 -17.76
C LEU A 110 -5.08 -12.06 -17.99
N TYR A 111 -6.26 -11.69 -17.49
CA TYR A 111 -7.52 -12.38 -17.77
C TYR A 111 -8.72 -11.48 -17.44
N ARG A 112 -9.89 -11.86 -17.95
CA ARG A 112 -11.18 -11.40 -17.41
C ARG A 112 -11.75 -12.43 -16.45
N THR A 113 -12.67 -12.03 -15.58
CA THR A 113 -13.51 -12.99 -14.84
C THR A 113 -14.28 -13.88 -15.83
N ASN A 114 -14.74 -15.05 -15.37
CA ASN A 114 -15.41 -16.05 -16.22
C ASN A 114 -14.55 -16.63 -17.38
N GLN A 115 -13.28 -16.24 -17.50
CA GLN A 115 -12.37 -16.78 -18.50
C GLN A 115 -12.00 -18.23 -18.18
N SER A 116 -12.07 -19.10 -19.18
CA SER A 116 -11.79 -20.53 -19.03
C SER A 116 -10.29 -20.85 -19.19
N PHE A 117 -9.77 -21.66 -18.27
CA PHE A 117 -8.43 -22.23 -18.28
C PHE A 117 -8.56 -23.76 -18.13
N GLY A 118 -8.88 -24.44 -19.25
CA GLY A 118 -9.28 -25.84 -19.22
C GLY A 118 -10.63 -26.03 -18.51
N ALA A 119 -10.68 -26.87 -17.49
CA ALA A 119 -11.90 -27.11 -16.69
C ALA A 119 -12.19 -26.00 -15.65
N ARG A 120 -11.24 -25.09 -15.42
CA ARG A 120 -11.36 -24.00 -14.45
C ARG A 120 -11.85 -22.72 -15.11
N LYS A 121 -12.52 -21.88 -14.33
CA LYS A 121 -12.89 -20.51 -14.69
C LYS A 121 -12.43 -19.54 -13.61
N THR A 122 -11.90 -18.39 -14.00
CA THR A 122 -11.55 -17.30 -13.07
C THR A 122 -12.81 -16.76 -12.40
N GLY A 123 -12.73 -16.47 -11.10
CA GLY A 123 -13.85 -15.95 -10.31
C GLY A 123 -14.93 -16.98 -9.94
N ARG A 124 -14.83 -18.25 -10.40
CA ARG A 124 -15.81 -19.28 -10.03
C ARG A 124 -15.75 -19.54 -8.52
N ILE A 125 -16.90 -19.56 -7.87
CA ILE A 125 -16.98 -19.80 -6.42
C ILE A 125 -17.05 -21.31 -6.14
N ALA A 126 -16.30 -21.75 -5.13
CA ALA A 126 -16.28 -23.13 -4.67
C ALA A 126 -16.73 -23.24 -3.20
N ASP A 127 -17.42 -24.33 -2.87
CA ASP A 127 -17.88 -24.65 -1.52
C ASP A 127 -16.75 -25.28 -0.68
N THR A 128 -17.05 -25.57 0.59
CA THR A 128 -16.14 -26.25 1.54
C THR A 128 -15.56 -27.59 1.04
N SER A 129 -16.20 -28.23 0.05
CA SER A 129 -15.76 -29.49 -0.55
C SER A 129 -15.06 -29.32 -1.90
N GLY A 130 -14.84 -28.08 -2.34
CA GLY A 130 -14.27 -27.74 -3.63
C GLY A 130 -15.25 -27.88 -4.81
N LYS A 131 -16.55 -28.08 -4.56
CA LYS A 131 -17.56 -28.14 -5.61
C LYS A 131 -18.05 -26.75 -5.99
N VAL A 132 -18.55 -26.62 -7.21
CA VAL A 132 -19.07 -25.35 -7.72
C VAL A 132 -20.27 -24.88 -6.90
N VAL A 133 -20.19 -23.64 -6.42
CA VAL A 133 -21.35 -22.90 -5.91
C VAL A 133 -22.14 -22.36 -7.09
N PHE A 134 -23.45 -22.49 -7.02
CA PHE A 134 -24.39 -22.00 -8.02
C PHE A 134 -25.09 -20.73 -7.53
N ALA A 135 -25.43 -19.85 -8.47
CA ALA A 135 -26.24 -18.67 -8.26
C ALA A 135 -27.63 -19.02 -7.72
N HIS A 136 -28.30 -18.03 -7.15
CA HIS A 136 -29.62 -18.18 -6.53
C HIS A 136 -30.65 -17.23 -7.15
N ALA A 137 -31.90 -17.66 -7.24
CA ALA A 137 -33.01 -16.80 -7.63
C ALA A 137 -33.70 -16.22 -6.38
N ALA A 138 -33.86 -14.89 -6.31
CA ALA A 138 -34.60 -14.16 -5.27
C ALA A 138 -34.33 -14.66 -3.83
N GLU A 139 -33.05 -14.94 -3.51
CA GLU A 139 -32.58 -15.49 -2.21
C GLU A 139 -33.18 -16.85 -1.78
N VAL A 140 -33.77 -17.62 -2.71
CA VAL A 140 -34.71 -18.71 -2.34
C VAL A 140 -34.35 -20.09 -2.89
N SER A 141 -33.71 -20.21 -4.06
CA SER A 141 -33.45 -21.53 -4.65
C SER A 141 -32.18 -21.60 -5.50
N LYS A 142 -31.49 -22.74 -5.40
CA LYS A 142 -30.33 -23.09 -6.22
C LYS A 142 -30.73 -23.07 -7.70
N THR A 143 -30.02 -22.30 -8.50
CA THR A 143 -30.17 -22.31 -9.96
C THR A 143 -29.22 -23.32 -10.61
N ALA A 144 -29.32 -23.48 -11.93
CA ALA A 144 -28.35 -24.23 -12.71
C ALA A 144 -27.13 -23.38 -13.16
N VAL A 145 -27.11 -22.08 -12.84
CA VAL A 145 -26.05 -21.14 -13.23
C VAL A 145 -24.95 -21.19 -12.19
N GLU A 146 -23.70 -21.40 -12.63
CA GLU A 146 -22.52 -21.33 -11.76
C GLU A 146 -22.39 -19.91 -11.17
N GLU A 147 -22.04 -19.80 -9.90
CA GLU A 147 -21.70 -18.52 -9.30
C GLU A 147 -20.28 -18.13 -9.74
N ILE A 148 -20.16 -17.01 -10.43
CA ILE A 148 -18.90 -16.45 -10.91
C ILE A 148 -18.85 -15.00 -10.47
N SER A 149 -17.87 -14.69 -9.63
CA SER A 149 -17.60 -13.32 -9.21
C SER A 149 -17.23 -12.47 -10.42
N GLN A 150 -17.87 -11.31 -10.48
CA GLN A 150 -17.56 -10.23 -11.42
C GLN A 150 -16.72 -9.12 -10.78
N SER A 151 -16.32 -9.35 -9.52
CA SER A 151 -15.64 -8.40 -8.66
C SER A 151 -14.21 -8.84 -8.35
N PRO A 152 -13.29 -8.90 -9.34
CA PRO A 152 -11.89 -9.06 -9.02
C PRO A 152 -11.39 -7.78 -8.35
N ASP A 153 -10.68 -7.95 -7.24
CA ASP A 153 -10.13 -6.84 -6.48
C ASP A 153 -8.60 -6.95 -6.43
N PHE A 154 -7.99 -6.86 -5.25
CA PHE A 154 -6.55 -6.82 -5.10
C PHE A 154 -5.86 -7.99 -5.77
N THR A 155 -4.86 -7.66 -6.61
CA THR A 155 -3.94 -8.64 -7.19
C THR A 155 -2.50 -8.34 -6.82
N SER A 156 -1.84 -9.33 -6.24
CA SER A 156 -0.39 -9.31 -6.04
C SER A 156 0.36 -9.88 -7.24
N ILE A 157 1.61 -9.46 -7.42
CA ILE A 157 2.59 -10.15 -8.27
C ILE A 157 3.78 -10.49 -7.37
N LEU A 158 4.02 -11.78 -7.17
CA LEU A 158 4.98 -12.33 -6.23
C LEU A 158 6.07 -13.09 -6.97
N GLN A 159 7.30 -13.05 -6.46
CA GLN A 159 8.38 -13.95 -6.87
C GLN A 159 8.64 -14.96 -5.77
N ALA A 160 8.44 -16.24 -6.05
CA ALA A 160 8.67 -17.32 -5.09
C ALA A 160 9.14 -18.58 -5.82
N ASN A 161 10.07 -19.32 -5.21
CA ASN A 161 10.54 -20.62 -5.73
C ASN A 161 11.02 -20.56 -7.20
N GLY A 162 11.64 -19.45 -7.60
CA GLY A 162 12.14 -19.23 -8.96
C GLY A 162 11.05 -18.97 -10.02
N LYS A 163 9.81 -18.76 -9.60
CA LYS A 163 8.64 -18.50 -10.44
C LYS A 163 7.93 -17.21 -10.04
N ILE A 164 7.03 -16.75 -10.91
CA ILE A 164 6.17 -15.59 -10.66
C ILE A 164 4.75 -16.09 -10.44
N TYR A 165 4.08 -15.55 -9.44
CA TYR A 165 2.69 -15.86 -9.12
C TYR A 165 1.88 -14.57 -9.00
N SER A 166 0.59 -14.64 -9.26
CA SER A 166 -0.37 -13.68 -8.73
C SER A 166 -1.31 -14.34 -7.74
N VAL A 167 -1.74 -13.55 -6.75
CA VAL A 167 -2.88 -13.89 -5.88
C VAL A 167 -3.89 -12.78 -6.06
N THR A 168 -5.09 -13.13 -6.52
CA THR A 168 -6.16 -12.19 -6.87
C THR A 168 -7.42 -12.47 -6.06
N HIS A 169 -8.00 -11.43 -5.47
CA HIS A 169 -9.25 -11.48 -4.75
C HIS A 169 -10.46 -11.45 -5.68
N PHE A 170 -11.56 -12.00 -5.19
CA PHE A 170 -12.90 -11.95 -5.77
C PHE A 170 -13.86 -11.59 -4.65
N GLU A 171 -14.13 -10.30 -4.52
CA GLU A 171 -14.74 -9.69 -3.34
C GLU A 171 -16.22 -10.08 -3.19
N SER A 172 -16.98 -9.97 -4.30
CA SER A 172 -18.42 -10.21 -4.34
C SER A 172 -18.82 -11.17 -5.48
N PRO A 173 -19.98 -11.85 -5.40
CA PRO A 173 -20.92 -11.89 -4.27
C PRO A 173 -20.40 -12.77 -3.12
N SER A 174 -21.08 -12.75 -1.97
CA SER A 174 -20.78 -13.68 -0.86
C SER A 174 -21.30 -15.10 -1.13
N PRO A 175 -20.48 -16.16 -0.96
CA PRO A 175 -19.12 -16.15 -0.42
C PRO A 175 -18.08 -15.69 -1.46
N GLY A 176 -17.07 -14.95 -0.98
CA GLY A 176 -15.96 -14.50 -1.81
C GLY A 176 -14.97 -15.62 -2.13
N ALA A 177 -13.94 -15.30 -2.92
CA ALA A 177 -12.86 -16.22 -3.23
C ALA A 177 -11.53 -15.48 -3.40
N ALA A 178 -10.42 -16.20 -3.35
CA ALA A 178 -9.14 -15.72 -3.84
C ALA A 178 -8.46 -16.82 -4.66
N TYR A 179 -7.70 -16.43 -5.66
CA TYR A 179 -7.05 -17.36 -6.59
C TYR A 179 -5.56 -17.10 -6.67
N VAL A 180 -4.77 -18.17 -6.65
CA VAL A 180 -3.35 -18.15 -7.01
C VAL A 180 -3.16 -18.57 -8.47
N SER A 181 -2.34 -17.85 -9.22
CA SER A 181 -2.03 -18.15 -10.62
C SER A 181 -0.52 -18.12 -10.85
N GLU A 182 0.05 -19.18 -11.44
CA GLU A 182 1.43 -19.11 -11.98
C GLU A 182 1.43 -18.20 -13.23
N LEU A 183 2.37 -17.25 -13.25
CA LEU A 183 2.60 -16.34 -14.37
C LEU A 183 3.87 -16.73 -15.11
N GLU A 184 3.81 -16.71 -16.43
CA GLU A 184 4.98 -16.76 -17.30
C GLU A 184 5.38 -15.36 -17.70
N GLN A 185 6.68 -15.06 -17.65
CA GLN A 185 7.22 -13.77 -18.06
C GLN A 185 8.12 -13.95 -19.27
N ASP A 186 7.81 -13.25 -20.35
CA ASP A 186 8.70 -13.14 -21.50
C ASP A 186 9.98 -12.37 -21.08
N SER A 187 11.14 -13.00 -21.20
CA SER A 187 12.40 -12.44 -20.69
C SER A 187 12.90 -11.20 -21.45
N ALA A 188 12.44 -10.99 -22.69
CA ALA A 188 12.90 -9.88 -23.53
C ALA A 188 12.03 -8.63 -23.36
N THR A 189 10.73 -8.84 -23.23
CA THR A 189 9.70 -7.80 -23.21
C THR A 189 9.14 -7.58 -21.81
N GLY A 190 9.20 -8.57 -20.92
CA GLY A 190 8.57 -8.53 -19.60
C GLY A 190 7.07 -8.83 -19.64
N LYS A 191 6.50 -9.22 -20.77
CA LYS A 191 5.05 -9.50 -20.84
C LYS A 191 4.70 -10.70 -19.95
N LEU A 192 3.68 -10.54 -19.11
CA LEU A 192 3.16 -11.60 -18.25
C LEU A 192 1.96 -12.31 -18.91
N THR A 193 1.89 -13.63 -18.78
CA THR A 193 0.75 -14.45 -19.19
C THR A 193 0.38 -15.45 -18.09
N VAL A 194 -0.90 -15.80 -18.00
CA VAL A 194 -1.40 -16.73 -16.97
C VAL A 194 -1.37 -18.17 -17.46
N LYS A 195 -0.82 -19.09 -16.66
CA LYS A 195 -0.85 -20.53 -16.97
C LYS A 195 -2.09 -21.23 -16.42
N SER A 196 -2.24 -21.28 -15.10
CA SER A 196 -3.39 -21.94 -14.47
C SER A 196 -3.77 -21.29 -13.16
N PRO A 197 -4.96 -20.67 -13.08
CA PRO A 197 -5.51 -20.13 -11.84
C PRO A 197 -6.08 -21.26 -10.96
N GLN A 198 -5.84 -21.20 -9.65
CA GLN A 198 -6.32 -22.12 -8.62
C GLN A 198 -7.02 -21.35 -7.51
N PRO A 199 -8.19 -21.78 -7.01
CA PRO A 199 -8.75 -21.20 -5.80
C PRO A 199 -7.85 -21.50 -4.60
N LEU A 200 -7.69 -20.52 -3.71
CA LEU A 200 -7.11 -20.72 -2.39
C LEU A 200 -8.12 -21.42 -1.47
N ASP A 201 -7.62 -22.33 -0.64
CA ASP A 201 -8.44 -23.09 0.30
C ASP A 201 -8.55 -22.36 1.64
N PHE A 202 -9.77 -21.93 1.98
CA PHE A 202 -10.14 -21.32 3.26
C PHE A 202 -11.08 -22.21 4.09
N SER A 203 -11.27 -23.47 3.70
CA SER A 203 -12.25 -24.37 4.34
C SER A 203 -12.02 -24.56 5.84
N ALA A 204 -10.75 -24.57 6.27
CA ALA A 204 -10.37 -24.66 7.68
C ALA A 204 -10.86 -23.46 8.53
N ASP A 205 -11.05 -22.31 7.89
CA ASP A 205 -11.46 -21.05 8.53
C ASP A 205 -12.93 -20.70 8.28
N GLY A 206 -13.68 -21.57 7.59
CA GLY A 206 -15.10 -21.35 7.28
C GLY A 206 -15.33 -20.46 6.06
N GLY A 207 -14.34 -20.36 5.16
CA GLY A 207 -14.38 -19.57 3.95
C GLY A 207 -13.74 -18.19 4.11
N VAL A 208 -13.72 -17.45 3.00
CA VAL A 208 -13.26 -16.05 2.95
C VAL A 208 -14.44 -15.14 2.67
N TRP A 209 -14.56 -14.08 3.45
CA TRP A 209 -15.64 -13.11 3.40
C TRP A 209 -15.15 -11.81 2.79
N LYS A 210 -15.79 -11.35 1.71
CA LYS A 210 -15.46 -10.10 1.00
C LYS A 210 -13.98 -9.76 1.00
N PRO A 211 -13.15 -10.58 0.32
CA PRO A 211 -11.74 -10.24 0.17
C PRO A 211 -11.61 -8.99 -0.70
N CYS A 212 -11.34 -7.85 -0.08
CA CYS A 212 -11.29 -6.52 -0.72
C CYS A 212 -9.85 -6.20 -1.17
N ALA A 213 -9.20 -5.22 -0.55
CA ALA A 213 -7.85 -4.82 -0.90
C ALA A 213 -6.72 -5.70 -0.28
N GLY A 214 -5.47 -5.28 -0.47
CA GLY A 214 -4.33 -5.97 0.14
C GLY A 214 -2.98 -5.34 -0.19
N SER A 215 -1.92 -5.99 0.30
CA SER A 215 -0.55 -5.57 0.05
C SER A 215 0.40 -6.76 -0.12
N VAL A 216 1.68 -6.48 -0.34
CA VAL A 216 2.75 -7.48 -0.32
C VAL A 216 3.65 -7.17 0.85
N THR A 217 3.88 -8.16 1.70
CA THR A 217 4.71 -8.02 2.89
C THR A 217 6.19 -7.81 2.52
N PRO A 218 7.02 -7.26 3.43
CA PRO A 218 8.47 -7.18 3.22
C PRO A 218 9.17 -8.51 2.94
N TRP A 219 8.55 -9.65 3.31
CA TRP A 219 9.06 -11.00 3.07
C TRP A 219 8.42 -11.68 1.84
N GLY A 220 7.70 -10.94 1.00
CA GLY A 220 7.30 -11.39 -0.33
C GLY A 220 6.08 -12.31 -0.37
N THR A 221 5.21 -12.23 0.63
CA THR A 221 3.90 -12.90 0.66
C THR A 221 2.78 -11.92 0.37
N HIS A 222 1.63 -12.46 -0.01
CA HIS A 222 0.43 -11.67 -0.24
C HIS A 222 -0.33 -11.52 1.09
N LEU A 223 -0.64 -10.28 1.48
CA LEU A 223 -1.46 -9.97 2.66
C LEU A 223 -2.80 -9.39 2.18
N GLY A 224 -3.85 -10.20 2.26
CA GLY A 224 -5.23 -9.81 1.94
C GLY A 224 -6.05 -9.51 3.19
N SER A 225 -7.30 -9.11 2.97
CA SER A 225 -8.24 -8.65 3.99
C SER A 225 -9.62 -9.29 3.83
N GLU A 226 -10.49 -9.07 4.82
CA GLU A 226 -11.93 -9.35 4.75
C GLU A 226 -12.68 -8.11 5.23
N GLU A 227 -13.59 -7.61 4.41
CA GLU A 227 -14.33 -6.35 4.62
C GLU A 227 -15.78 -6.59 5.08
N TYR A 228 -16.45 -5.57 5.63
CA TYR A 228 -17.85 -5.54 6.08
C TYR A 228 -18.28 -6.77 6.87
N GLU A 229 -17.57 -7.01 7.96
CA GLU A 229 -17.77 -8.24 8.69
C GLU A 229 -19.15 -8.28 9.38
N PRO A 230 -19.80 -9.45 9.49
CA PRO A 230 -21.13 -9.55 10.10
C PRO A 230 -21.15 -9.02 11.54
N ASN A 231 -22.16 -8.24 11.91
CA ASN A 231 -22.25 -7.68 13.27
C ASN A 231 -22.72 -8.75 14.25
N ALA A 232 -21.81 -9.31 15.06
CA ALA A 232 -22.10 -10.44 15.93
C ALA A 232 -23.26 -10.20 16.93
N ARG A 233 -23.42 -8.96 17.42
CA ARG A 233 -24.53 -8.56 18.30
C ARG A 233 -25.90 -8.92 17.70
N VAL A 234 -26.05 -8.66 16.40
CA VAL A 234 -27.30 -8.89 15.65
C VAL A 234 -27.68 -10.38 15.67
N PHE A 235 -26.71 -11.29 15.70
CA PHE A 235 -26.96 -12.74 15.73
C PHE A 235 -27.30 -13.26 17.14
N ASP A 236 -26.95 -12.54 18.19
CA ASP A 236 -27.23 -12.95 19.58
C ASP A 236 -28.53 -12.36 20.11
N ASP A 237 -28.84 -11.09 19.80
CA ASP A 237 -30.06 -10.41 20.25
C ASP A 237 -31.34 -11.11 19.78
N VAL A 238 -31.23 -11.96 18.78
CA VAL A 238 -32.32 -12.71 18.15
C VAL A 238 -32.18 -14.23 18.19
N ALA A 239 -31.30 -14.75 19.05
CA ALA A 239 -30.90 -16.16 19.07
C ALA A 239 -32.06 -17.19 19.15
N ASN A 240 -33.27 -16.77 19.52
CA ASN A 240 -34.46 -17.61 19.64
C ASN A 240 -35.69 -17.13 18.83
N GLN A 241 -35.54 -16.16 17.91
CA GLN A 241 -36.63 -15.69 17.05
C GLN A 241 -36.40 -16.16 15.61
N ALA A 242 -37.48 -16.49 14.89
CA ALA A 242 -37.44 -16.64 13.44
C ALA A 242 -37.19 -15.26 12.84
N VAL A 243 -35.91 -14.89 12.71
CA VAL A 243 -35.53 -13.63 12.10
C VAL A 243 -35.79 -13.73 10.62
N ASN A 244 -36.65 -12.84 10.12
CA ASN A 244 -36.69 -12.61 8.71
C ASN A 244 -35.47 -11.75 8.33
N PHE A 245 -34.41 -12.38 7.83
CA PHE A 245 -33.24 -11.66 7.31
C PHE A 245 -33.58 -10.74 6.12
N ALA A 246 -34.78 -10.89 5.52
CA ALA A 246 -35.33 -9.96 4.53
C ALA A 246 -36.03 -8.73 5.15
N SER A 247 -36.12 -8.62 6.48
CA SER A 247 -36.63 -7.41 7.13
C SER A 247 -35.55 -6.32 7.18
N ALA A 248 -35.97 -5.05 7.12
CA ALA A 248 -35.06 -3.91 7.08
C ALA A 248 -34.07 -3.83 8.27
N ALA A 249 -34.36 -4.51 9.38
CA ALA A 249 -33.47 -4.59 10.54
C ALA A 249 -32.24 -5.50 10.31
N PHE A 250 -32.29 -6.38 9.31
CA PHE A 250 -31.26 -7.40 9.03
C PHE A 250 -30.79 -7.39 7.57
N SER A 251 -31.27 -6.45 6.75
CA SER A 251 -30.92 -6.40 5.31
C SER A 251 -29.42 -6.26 5.07
N SER A 252 -28.69 -5.58 5.97
CA SER A 252 -27.22 -5.49 5.94
C SER A 252 -26.50 -6.81 6.29
N GLN A 253 -27.24 -7.81 6.77
CA GLN A 253 -26.75 -9.16 7.09
C GLN A 253 -27.29 -10.22 6.11
N GLY A 254 -28.06 -9.82 5.09
CA GLY A 254 -28.59 -10.74 4.07
C GLY A 254 -27.49 -11.52 3.34
N GLU A 255 -26.30 -10.92 3.22
CA GLU A 255 -25.13 -11.60 2.66
C GLU A 255 -24.69 -12.82 3.47
N ALA A 256 -24.93 -12.83 4.80
CA ALA A 256 -24.64 -13.98 5.64
C ALA A 256 -25.53 -15.18 5.28
N VAL A 257 -26.76 -14.93 4.83
CA VAL A 257 -27.65 -15.96 4.28
C VAL A 257 -27.11 -16.46 2.94
N SER A 258 -26.71 -15.57 2.04
CA SER A 258 -26.09 -15.92 0.75
C SER A 258 -24.80 -16.73 0.94
N PHE A 259 -24.03 -16.44 1.99
CA PHE A 259 -22.80 -17.14 2.34
C PHE A 259 -23.05 -18.60 2.73
N LEU A 260 -24.24 -18.97 3.22
CA LEU A 260 -24.56 -20.36 3.61
C LEU A 260 -24.35 -21.37 2.46
N ARG A 261 -24.40 -20.91 1.21
CA ARG A 261 -24.09 -21.72 0.02
C ARG A 261 -22.67 -22.29 0.04
N TYR A 262 -21.73 -21.62 0.71
CA TYR A 262 -20.38 -22.14 0.95
C TYR A 262 -20.38 -23.46 1.73
N PHE A 263 -21.37 -23.64 2.61
CA PHE A 263 -21.59 -24.86 3.37
C PHE A 263 -22.56 -25.84 2.66
N GLY A 264 -22.92 -25.57 1.40
CA GLY A 264 -23.87 -26.37 0.63
C GLY A 264 -25.33 -26.08 0.93
N GLU A 265 -25.62 -25.05 1.73
CA GLU A 265 -26.97 -24.74 2.21
C GLU A 265 -27.62 -23.64 1.36
N TYR A 266 -28.72 -24.00 0.69
CA TYR A 266 -29.54 -23.07 -0.10
C TYR A 266 -30.88 -22.86 0.62
N LYS A 267 -30.97 -21.79 1.43
CA LYS A 267 -32.12 -21.52 2.31
C LYS A 267 -32.74 -20.16 2.04
N GLN A 268 -34.05 -20.05 2.26
CA GLN A 268 -34.76 -18.76 2.23
C GLN A 268 -34.43 -17.94 3.49
N ALA A 269 -34.19 -16.63 3.32
CA ALA A 269 -33.90 -15.71 4.42
C ALA A 269 -34.93 -15.74 5.57
N SER A 270 -36.21 -15.96 5.26
CA SER A 270 -37.31 -16.05 6.24
C SER A 270 -37.29 -17.32 7.10
N GLY A 271 -36.57 -18.36 6.67
CA GLY A 271 -36.45 -19.65 7.36
C GLY A 271 -35.10 -19.86 8.05
N VAL A 272 -34.21 -18.86 8.04
CA VAL A 272 -32.88 -18.94 8.63
C VAL A 272 -32.88 -18.29 10.01
N THR A 273 -32.39 -19.02 11.01
CA THR A 273 -32.14 -18.50 12.36
C THR A 273 -30.64 -18.52 12.66
N PRO A 274 -30.13 -17.68 13.58
CA PRO A 274 -28.72 -17.74 14.00
C PRO A 274 -28.30 -19.14 14.46
N ALA A 275 -29.17 -19.87 15.15
CA ALA A 275 -28.92 -21.25 15.54
C ALA A 275 -28.75 -22.18 14.33
N SER A 276 -29.60 -22.05 13.30
CA SER A 276 -29.49 -22.82 12.06
C SER A 276 -28.24 -22.49 11.25
N MET A 277 -27.76 -21.24 11.31
CA MET A 277 -26.52 -20.81 10.66
C MET A 277 -25.30 -21.41 11.36
N ARG A 278 -25.26 -21.38 12.70
CA ARG A 278 -24.20 -22.04 13.48
C ARG A 278 -24.18 -23.55 13.24
N ALA A 279 -25.35 -24.19 13.15
CA ALA A 279 -25.47 -25.60 12.80
C ALA A 279 -24.92 -25.92 11.40
N ALA A 280 -25.05 -24.99 10.45
CA ALA A 280 -24.45 -25.10 9.11
C ALA A 280 -22.94 -24.81 9.08
N GLY A 281 -22.38 -24.23 10.16
CA GLY A 281 -20.96 -23.90 10.25
C GLY A 281 -20.63 -22.41 10.10
N PHE A 282 -21.63 -21.54 10.01
CA PHE A 282 -21.45 -20.09 9.94
C PHE A 282 -21.38 -19.46 11.34
N TYR A 283 -20.31 -18.72 11.61
CA TYR A 283 -20.10 -17.99 12.86
C TYR A 283 -19.69 -16.55 12.52
N PRO A 284 -20.36 -15.50 13.02
CA PRO A 284 -20.03 -14.12 12.69
C PRO A 284 -18.55 -13.75 12.93
N TYR A 285 -17.96 -14.28 14.01
CA TYR A 285 -16.56 -14.06 14.36
C TYR A 285 -15.57 -14.83 13.47
N SER A 286 -16.01 -15.68 12.54
CA SER A 286 -15.11 -16.31 11.56
C SER A 286 -14.59 -15.36 10.49
N TYR A 287 -15.19 -14.17 10.38
CA TYR A 287 -14.99 -13.22 9.29
C TYR A 287 -14.55 -11.84 9.81
N GLY A 288 -13.91 -11.05 8.96
CA GLY A 288 -13.38 -9.72 9.29
C GLY A 288 -11.91 -9.74 9.71
N TRP A 289 -11.10 -10.60 9.07
CA TRP A 289 -9.70 -10.82 9.41
C TRP A 289 -8.77 -10.54 8.23
N ALA A 290 -7.60 -9.97 8.52
CA ALA A 290 -6.48 -10.03 7.57
C ALA A 290 -6.01 -11.47 7.40
N TRP A 291 -5.53 -11.82 6.21
CA TRP A 291 -5.02 -13.16 5.90
C TRP A 291 -3.81 -13.10 4.97
N GLU A 292 -2.93 -14.07 5.07
CA GLU A 292 -1.70 -14.14 4.31
C GLU A 292 -1.65 -15.39 3.43
N ALA A 293 -1.33 -15.22 2.15
CA ALA A 293 -1.04 -16.31 1.24
C ALA A 293 0.47 -16.45 1.01
N LYS A 294 0.99 -17.63 1.36
CA LYS A 294 2.39 -18.02 1.15
C LYS A 294 2.48 -19.09 0.07
N MET A 295 3.37 -18.86 -0.90
CA MET A 295 3.65 -19.83 -1.96
C MET A 295 4.44 -21.04 -1.45
N ASN A 296 3.95 -22.24 -1.76
CA ASN A 296 4.61 -23.51 -1.46
C ASN A 296 5.56 -23.93 -2.61
N PRO A 297 6.59 -24.75 -2.35
CA PRO A 297 7.53 -25.22 -3.38
C PRO A 297 6.88 -26.00 -4.54
N ASP A 298 5.74 -26.63 -4.31
CA ASP A 298 4.98 -27.39 -5.31
C ASP A 298 4.11 -26.49 -6.23
N GLY A 299 4.11 -25.18 -6.00
CA GLY A 299 3.33 -24.19 -6.75
C GLY A 299 1.91 -23.97 -6.24
N THR A 300 1.49 -24.66 -5.17
CA THR A 300 0.28 -24.32 -4.42
C THR A 300 0.54 -23.16 -3.47
N ALA A 301 -0.50 -22.63 -2.81
CA ALA A 301 -0.35 -21.62 -1.78
C ALA A 301 -1.16 -21.98 -0.54
N THR A 302 -0.62 -21.61 0.62
CA THR A 302 -1.28 -21.78 1.92
C THR A 302 -1.82 -20.43 2.37
N ALA A 303 -3.11 -20.36 2.67
CA ALA A 303 -3.74 -19.18 3.28
C ALA A 303 -3.79 -19.30 4.81
N THR A 304 -3.48 -18.23 5.52
CA THR A 304 -3.53 -18.16 7.00
C THR A 304 -4.23 -16.88 7.45
N LYS A 305 -5.33 -16.99 8.19
CA LYS A 305 -5.94 -15.82 8.86
C LYS A 305 -5.10 -15.39 10.06
N HIS A 306 -4.78 -14.10 10.13
CA HIS A 306 -4.03 -13.48 11.22
C HIS A 306 -4.96 -12.87 12.26
N TYR A 307 -5.48 -13.71 13.13
CA TYR A 307 -6.40 -13.32 14.20
C TYR A 307 -5.78 -12.35 15.23
N ALA A 308 -4.46 -12.38 15.42
CA ALA A 308 -3.74 -11.49 16.33
C ALA A 308 -3.79 -10.01 15.92
N LEU A 309 -4.09 -9.72 14.65
CA LEU A 309 -4.28 -8.34 14.16
C LEU A 309 -5.62 -7.73 14.59
N GLY A 310 -6.56 -8.56 15.04
CA GLY A 310 -7.89 -8.18 15.52
C GLY A 310 -8.90 -7.93 14.40
N ARG A 311 -10.16 -8.22 14.70
CA ARG A 311 -11.30 -8.20 13.78
C ARG A 311 -11.75 -6.78 13.45
N ARG A 312 -12.07 -6.53 12.18
CA ARG A 312 -12.76 -5.33 11.65
C ARG A 312 -13.13 -5.56 10.17
N SER A 313 -13.57 -4.50 9.50
CA SER A 313 -13.87 -4.43 8.07
C SER A 313 -12.57 -4.01 7.41
N TRP A 314 -11.67 -4.96 7.24
CA TRP A 314 -10.34 -4.63 6.76
C TRP A 314 -10.42 -4.22 5.31
N GLU A 315 -10.03 -2.98 5.01
CA GLU A 315 -9.70 -2.63 3.64
C GLU A 315 -8.31 -3.17 3.32
N LEU A 316 -7.26 -2.57 3.92
CA LEU A 316 -5.88 -2.92 3.62
C LEU A 316 -5.02 -3.05 4.88
N GLY A 317 -4.24 -4.13 4.94
CA GLY A 317 -3.13 -4.29 5.88
C GLY A 317 -1.81 -3.90 5.23
N TYR A 318 -1.03 -3.00 5.85
CA TYR A 318 0.30 -2.61 5.38
C TYR A 318 1.36 -2.87 6.44
N VAL A 319 2.31 -3.74 6.12
CA VAL A 319 3.44 -4.06 7.00
C VAL A 319 4.58 -3.07 6.73
N MET A 320 4.98 -2.35 7.77
CA MET A 320 6.07 -1.37 7.72
C MET A 320 7.44 -2.05 7.55
N PRO A 321 8.48 -1.32 7.12
CA PRO A 321 9.81 -1.90 6.87
C PRO A 321 10.50 -2.56 8.07
N ASP A 322 10.10 -2.27 9.31
CA ASP A 322 10.56 -3.00 10.50
C ASP A 322 10.09 -4.47 10.54
N SER A 323 9.23 -4.87 9.59
CA SER A 323 8.60 -6.19 9.50
C SER A 323 7.82 -6.56 10.76
N LYS A 324 7.36 -5.57 11.53
CA LYS A 324 6.61 -5.76 12.78
C LYS A 324 5.36 -4.92 12.85
N THR A 325 5.47 -3.64 12.49
CA THR A 325 4.38 -2.69 12.62
C THR A 325 3.44 -2.87 11.43
N VAL A 326 2.17 -3.13 11.70
CA VAL A 326 1.12 -3.27 10.67
C VAL A 326 0.07 -2.21 10.91
N TYR A 327 -0.16 -1.38 9.91
CA TYR A 327 -1.34 -0.51 9.87
C TYR A 327 -2.49 -1.24 9.22
N GLY A 328 -3.65 -1.16 9.85
CA GLY A 328 -4.89 -1.68 9.29
C GLY A 328 -5.92 -0.59 9.16
N THR A 329 -6.39 -0.37 7.95
CA THR A 329 -7.50 0.52 7.65
C THR A 329 -8.84 -0.20 7.83
N ASP A 330 -9.93 0.55 7.92
CA ASP A 330 -11.26 0.03 8.30
C ASP A 330 -12.31 0.75 7.47
N ASP A 331 -13.09 0.04 6.64
CA ASP A 331 -14.15 0.64 5.82
C ASP A 331 -15.56 0.39 6.41
N GLY A 332 -16.42 1.40 6.32
CA GLY A 332 -17.75 1.53 6.89
C GLY A 332 -17.98 2.96 7.38
N ALA A 333 -18.80 3.11 8.41
CA ALA A 333 -19.06 4.39 9.06
C ALA A 333 -18.64 4.32 10.54
N ASN A 334 -18.25 5.46 11.11
CA ASN A 334 -17.75 5.56 12.49
C ASN A 334 -16.63 4.57 12.80
N LEU A 335 -15.56 4.70 12.03
CA LEU A 335 -14.43 3.81 11.99
C LEU A 335 -13.30 4.32 12.84
N PHE A 336 -12.39 3.42 13.17
CA PHE A 336 -11.23 3.68 14.00
C PHE A 336 -9.93 3.39 13.24
N PHE A 337 -8.85 4.05 13.66
CA PHE A 337 -7.53 3.74 13.15
C PHE A 337 -6.72 2.95 14.18
N SER A 338 -6.05 1.90 13.73
CA SER A 338 -5.31 1.02 14.64
C SER A 338 -4.03 0.49 14.01
N LYS A 339 -3.05 0.19 14.86
CA LYS A 339 -1.83 -0.52 14.48
C LYS A 339 -1.66 -1.79 15.29
N PHE A 340 -0.94 -2.72 14.72
CA PHE A 340 -0.43 -3.91 15.39
C PHE A 340 1.09 -3.88 15.39
N VAL A 341 1.73 -4.38 16.45
CA VAL A 341 3.18 -4.52 16.52
C VAL A 341 3.52 -5.96 16.86
N ALA A 342 4.08 -6.66 15.89
CA ALA A 342 4.47 -8.07 16.03
C ALA A 342 5.55 -8.25 17.09
N LYS A 343 5.48 -9.38 17.80
CA LYS A 343 6.48 -9.77 18.79
C LYS A 343 7.82 -10.13 18.11
N VAL A 344 7.74 -10.79 16.96
CA VAL A 344 8.87 -11.22 16.14
C VAL A 344 8.75 -10.60 14.75
N ALA A 345 9.85 -10.07 14.21
CA ALA A 345 9.86 -9.52 12.86
C ALA A 345 9.60 -10.62 11.82
N GLY A 346 8.70 -10.38 10.88
CA GLY A 346 8.31 -11.35 9.86
C GLY A 346 7.28 -12.38 10.30
N ASP A 347 6.71 -12.24 11.50
CA ASP A 347 5.72 -13.18 12.05
C ASP A 347 4.55 -12.41 12.68
N LEU A 348 3.41 -12.41 11.98
CA LEU A 348 2.20 -11.70 12.41
C LEU A 348 1.35 -12.49 13.40
N SER A 349 1.76 -13.70 13.80
CA SER A 349 0.95 -14.60 14.63
C SER A 349 0.83 -14.20 16.09
N ALA A 350 1.63 -13.23 16.56
CA ALA A 350 1.59 -12.74 17.94
C ALA A 350 2.07 -11.29 18.04
N GLY A 351 1.37 -10.46 18.81
CA GLY A 351 1.77 -9.07 19.02
C GLY A 351 0.78 -8.23 19.80
N ALA A 352 1.03 -6.92 19.83
CA ALA A 352 0.22 -5.95 20.55
C ALA A 352 -0.62 -5.11 19.59
N ILE A 353 -1.90 -4.92 19.91
CA ILE A 353 -2.82 -4.03 19.19
C ILE A 353 -2.91 -2.68 19.89
N TYR A 354 -2.99 -1.61 19.11
CA TYR A 354 -3.19 -0.24 19.59
C TYR A 354 -4.26 0.48 18.78
N CYS A 355 -5.09 1.30 19.41
CA CYS A 355 -5.98 2.26 18.73
C CYS A 355 -5.43 3.68 18.83
N ALA A 356 -5.79 4.52 17.87
CA ALA A 356 -5.34 5.91 17.80
C ALA A 356 -6.34 6.87 18.46
N LYS A 357 -5.82 7.80 19.27
CA LYS A 357 -6.52 9.03 19.65
C LYS A 357 -6.09 10.14 18.71
N PHE A 358 -7.04 10.98 18.33
CA PHE A 358 -6.79 12.13 17.46
C PHE A 358 -7.02 13.42 18.23
N ALA A 359 -6.08 14.34 18.11
CA ALA A 359 -6.23 15.70 18.58
C ALA A 359 -6.22 16.61 17.34
N GLN A 360 -7.40 17.00 16.86
CA GLN A 360 -7.50 17.92 15.73
C GLN A 360 -6.82 19.26 16.07
N THR A 361 -5.91 19.69 15.20
CA THR A 361 -5.18 20.96 15.30
C THR A 361 -5.69 22.01 14.32
N SER A 362 -6.37 21.60 13.25
CA SER A 362 -7.13 22.53 12.40
C SER A 362 -8.36 23.06 13.16
N ALA A 363 -8.86 24.23 12.77
CA ALA A 363 -10.05 24.80 13.41
C ALA A 363 -11.27 23.86 13.25
N ALA A 364 -12.08 23.73 14.30
CA ALA A 364 -13.36 23.02 14.20
C ALA A 364 -14.27 23.68 13.15
N GLY A 365 -14.95 22.88 12.34
CA GLY A 365 -15.79 23.35 11.23
C GLY A 365 -15.01 23.88 10.03
N SER A 366 -13.69 23.63 9.96
CA SER A 366 -12.88 23.95 8.78
C SER A 366 -13.21 23.06 7.58
N GLU A 367 -12.81 23.49 6.38
CA GLU A 367 -12.88 22.64 5.19
C GLU A 367 -12.02 21.38 5.37
N ALA A 368 -12.47 20.24 4.84
CA ALA A 368 -11.72 18.98 4.91
C ALA A 368 -10.30 19.09 4.32
N SER A 369 -10.11 19.96 3.31
CA SER A 369 -8.82 20.20 2.64
C SER A 369 -7.75 20.85 3.51
N VAL A 370 -8.11 21.38 4.68
CA VAL A 370 -7.15 21.93 5.65
C VAL A 370 -7.12 21.13 6.95
N PHE A 371 -7.72 19.94 6.97
CA PHE A 371 -7.69 19.06 8.14
C PHE A 371 -6.26 18.78 8.57
N ALA A 372 -6.02 18.86 9.88
CA ALA A 372 -4.77 18.48 10.51
C ALA A 372 -5.01 18.00 11.94
N SER A 373 -4.24 17.01 12.39
CA SER A 373 -4.32 16.44 13.73
C SER A 373 -2.98 15.83 14.19
N ILE A 374 -2.84 15.70 15.51
CA ILE A 374 -1.77 14.93 16.17
C ILE A 374 -2.36 13.62 16.68
N LEU A 375 -1.61 12.53 16.57
CA LEU A 375 -2.04 11.19 16.97
C LEU A 375 -1.24 10.69 18.18
N THR A 376 -1.93 9.99 19.07
CA THR A 376 -1.31 9.19 20.13
C THR A 376 -1.92 7.78 20.16
N TRP A 377 -1.22 6.81 20.74
CA TRP A 377 -1.58 5.40 20.68
C TRP A 377 -1.95 4.85 22.06
N VAL A 378 -3.07 4.13 22.13
CA VAL A 378 -3.52 3.41 23.32
C VAL A 378 -3.39 1.91 23.08
N LYS A 379 -2.63 1.21 23.92
CA LYS A 379 -2.51 -0.25 23.86
C LYS A 379 -3.84 -0.88 24.28
N MET A 380 -4.35 -1.79 23.46
CA MET A 380 -5.62 -2.49 23.70
C MET A 380 -5.39 -3.86 24.35
N ALA A 381 -4.61 -4.72 23.69
CA ALA A 381 -4.29 -6.07 24.16
C ALA A 381 -3.03 -6.62 23.47
N GLU A 382 -2.48 -7.69 24.03
CA GLU A 382 -1.59 -8.60 23.32
C GLU A 382 -2.36 -9.86 22.96
N LEU A 383 -2.23 -10.32 21.71
CA LEU A 383 -2.96 -11.45 21.16
C LEU A 383 -2.03 -12.40 20.41
N THR A 384 -2.47 -13.65 20.29
CA THR A 384 -1.92 -14.67 19.40
C THR A 384 -2.99 -15.22 18.47
N ASP A 385 -2.60 -15.65 17.26
CA ASP A 385 -3.52 -16.27 16.30
C ASP A 385 -4.22 -17.49 16.93
N ALA A 386 -3.45 -18.32 17.63
CA ALA A 386 -3.92 -19.56 18.23
C ALA A 386 -5.01 -19.34 19.29
N GLU A 387 -4.84 -18.37 20.20
CA GLU A 387 -5.81 -18.15 21.28
C GLU A 387 -7.12 -17.54 20.76
N VAL A 388 -7.03 -16.65 19.76
CA VAL A 388 -8.22 -16.01 19.17
C VAL A 388 -8.96 -17.01 18.29
N LYS A 389 -8.25 -17.78 17.44
CA LYS A 389 -8.84 -18.84 16.61
C LYS A 389 -9.62 -19.86 17.43
N ALA A 390 -9.14 -20.21 18.62
CA ALA A 390 -9.82 -21.14 19.53
C ALA A 390 -11.18 -20.60 20.02
N GLN A 391 -11.40 -19.29 20.01
CA GLN A 391 -12.63 -18.65 20.49
C GLN A 391 -13.61 -18.26 19.38
N VAL A 392 -13.18 -18.19 18.12
CA VAL A 392 -13.97 -17.78 16.95
C VAL A 392 -15.34 -18.47 16.87
N LYS A 393 -15.40 -19.78 17.15
CA LYS A 393 -16.63 -20.58 17.08
C LYS A 393 -17.34 -20.73 18.43
N VAL A 394 -16.74 -20.21 19.50
CA VAL A 394 -17.20 -20.40 20.89
C VAL A 394 -17.90 -19.15 21.40
N LEU A 395 -17.21 -18.01 21.36
CA LEU A 395 -17.72 -16.77 21.97
C LEU A 395 -18.88 -16.17 21.18
N LYS A 396 -19.74 -15.52 21.94
CA LYS A 396 -20.83 -14.68 21.50
C LYS A 396 -20.59 -13.24 21.94
N PHE A 397 -21.22 -12.27 21.28
CA PHE A 397 -21.19 -10.86 21.67
C PHE A 397 -21.56 -10.69 23.15
N GLN A 398 -22.64 -11.35 23.57
CA GLN A 398 -23.12 -11.27 24.96
C GLN A 398 -22.17 -11.95 25.96
N ASP A 399 -21.20 -12.78 25.55
CA ASP A 399 -20.18 -13.31 26.45
C ASP A 399 -19.10 -12.25 26.78
N ILE A 400 -18.96 -11.25 25.92
CA ILE A 400 -17.91 -10.22 25.98
C ILE A 400 -18.47 -8.90 26.55
N LEU A 401 -19.62 -8.46 26.06
CA LEU A 401 -20.21 -7.15 26.35
C LEU A 401 -21.61 -7.28 26.97
N GLU A 402 -21.87 -6.44 27.97
CA GLU A 402 -23.22 -6.12 28.46
C GLU A 402 -23.76 -4.90 27.72
N THR A 403 -25.08 -4.87 27.50
CA THR A 403 -25.78 -3.76 26.82
C THR A 403 -26.82 -3.12 27.75
N ALA A 404 -27.03 -1.82 27.60
CA ALA A 404 -28.17 -1.10 28.16
C ALA A 404 -28.80 -0.20 27.09
N ASP A 405 -30.07 0.13 27.26
CA ASP A 405 -30.73 1.13 26.40
C ASP A 405 -30.31 2.54 26.83
N PRO A 406 -29.92 3.42 25.90
CA PRO A 406 -29.68 4.82 26.21
C PRO A 406 -30.99 5.52 26.56
N VAL A 407 -30.97 6.38 27.58
CA VAL A 407 -32.11 7.25 27.94
C VAL A 407 -31.67 8.70 27.74
N ASN A 408 -32.37 9.43 26.86
CA ASN A 408 -32.03 10.82 26.50
C ASN A 408 -30.55 10.99 26.08
N LEU A 409 -30.06 10.10 25.22
CA LEU A 409 -28.66 10.05 24.76
C LEU A 409 -27.61 9.84 25.87
N ALA A 410 -28.00 9.34 27.03
CA ALA A 410 -27.11 9.03 28.14
C ALA A 410 -27.19 7.56 28.55
N CYS A 411 -26.06 7.03 29.04
CA CYS A 411 -25.95 5.66 29.53
C CYS A 411 -26.18 5.57 31.04
N LEU A 412 -26.67 4.41 31.48
CA LEU A 412 -26.76 4.07 32.90
C LEU A 412 -25.37 4.00 33.55
N SER A 413 -25.32 4.23 34.87
CA SER A 413 -24.07 4.13 35.62
C SER A 413 -23.40 2.75 35.42
N GLY A 414 -22.10 2.76 35.15
CA GLY A 414 -21.32 1.55 34.87
C GLY A 414 -21.29 1.12 33.40
N PHE A 415 -22.09 1.75 32.53
CA PHE A 415 -21.99 1.59 31.07
C PHE A 415 -21.26 2.78 30.44
N THR A 416 -20.51 2.50 29.38
CA THR A 416 -19.81 3.47 28.56
C THR A 416 -20.63 3.80 27.32
N SER A 417 -20.73 5.08 27.00
CA SER A 417 -21.33 5.58 25.76
C SER A 417 -20.35 5.37 24.61
N VAL A 418 -20.79 4.71 23.54
CA VAL A 418 -19.97 4.38 22.37
C VAL A 418 -20.78 4.59 21.09
N ASN A 419 -20.15 5.16 20.06
CA ASN A 419 -20.69 5.15 18.69
C ASN A 419 -19.60 4.70 17.72
N ALA A 420 -19.75 3.48 17.19
CA ALA A 420 -18.74 2.83 16.36
C ALA A 420 -19.40 1.90 15.35
N GLY A 421 -18.80 1.75 14.16
CA GLY A 421 -19.26 0.85 13.11
C GLY A 421 -20.64 1.20 12.54
N GLY A 422 -21.03 2.48 12.60
CA GLY A 422 -22.30 2.98 12.09
C GLY A 422 -23.54 2.52 12.86
N ASN A 423 -23.36 1.93 14.06
CA ASN A 423 -24.46 1.39 14.87
C ASN A 423 -25.27 2.48 15.60
N GLY A 424 -24.79 3.72 15.60
CA GLY A 424 -25.33 4.79 16.44
C GLY A 424 -24.89 4.63 17.90
N LEU A 425 -25.54 5.39 18.79
CA LEU A 425 -25.26 5.36 20.23
C LEU A 425 -25.59 4.00 20.83
N GLU A 426 -24.57 3.33 21.39
CA GLU A 426 -24.68 2.12 22.19
C GLU A 426 -24.20 2.40 23.63
N CYS A 427 -24.90 1.86 24.63
CA CYS A 427 -24.42 1.83 26.01
C CYS A 427 -23.90 0.44 26.33
N LEU A 428 -22.59 0.34 26.47
CA LEU A 428 -21.88 -0.93 26.52
C LEU A 428 -20.95 -1.01 27.73
N LYS A 429 -20.76 -2.22 28.26
CA LYS A 429 -19.81 -2.48 29.34
C LYS A 429 -19.07 -3.79 29.07
N VAL A 430 -17.75 -3.76 29.17
CA VAL A 430 -16.94 -4.98 29.09
C VAL A 430 -17.16 -5.82 30.33
N LYS A 431 -17.49 -7.09 30.15
CA LYS A 431 -17.59 -8.04 31.26
C LYS A 431 -16.21 -8.27 31.87
N THR A 432 -16.15 -8.43 33.19
CA THR A 432 -14.89 -8.62 33.92
C THR A 432 -14.04 -9.72 33.30
N GLY A 433 -12.81 -9.39 32.89
CA GLY A 433 -11.85 -10.33 32.31
C GLY A 433 -12.04 -10.59 30.81
N GLN A 434 -12.96 -9.89 30.14
CA GLN A 434 -13.23 -10.03 28.70
C GLN A 434 -12.56 -8.95 27.84
N GLU A 435 -11.72 -8.09 28.42
CA GLU A 435 -11.05 -6.97 27.73
C GLU A 435 -10.24 -7.43 26.52
N LYS A 436 -9.54 -8.57 26.68
CA LYS A 436 -8.79 -9.20 25.59
C LYS A 436 -9.68 -9.58 24.40
N TRP A 437 -10.85 -10.14 24.67
CA TRP A 437 -11.79 -10.58 23.64
C TRP A 437 -12.56 -9.42 23.04
N ALA A 438 -12.83 -8.37 23.82
CA ALA A 438 -13.33 -7.10 23.30
C ALA A 438 -12.34 -6.48 22.30
N ALA A 439 -11.03 -6.51 22.61
CA ALA A 439 -9.99 -6.05 21.69
C ALA A 439 -9.83 -6.92 20.43
N ALA A 440 -10.11 -8.23 20.53
CA ALA A 440 -9.98 -9.17 19.42
C ALA A 440 -11.21 -9.17 18.48
N PHE A 441 -12.42 -9.18 19.02
CA PHE A 441 -13.67 -9.42 18.27
C PHE A 441 -14.57 -8.19 18.12
N GLU A 442 -14.60 -7.31 19.13
CA GLU A 442 -15.44 -6.10 19.18
C GLU A 442 -14.60 -4.82 19.14
N LYS A 443 -13.52 -4.88 18.35
CA LYS A 443 -12.39 -3.96 18.42
C LYS A 443 -12.79 -2.49 18.22
N ARG A 444 -13.71 -2.18 17.31
CA ARG A 444 -14.22 -0.81 17.11
C ARG A 444 -14.90 -0.25 18.35
N ARG A 445 -15.82 -1.04 18.93
CA ARG A 445 -16.55 -0.66 20.15
C ARG A 445 -15.58 -0.49 21.31
N TYR A 446 -14.65 -1.42 21.47
CA TYR A 446 -13.65 -1.34 22.54
C TYR A 446 -12.69 -0.16 22.36
N ALA A 447 -12.31 0.21 21.13
CA ALA A 447 -11.55 1.42 20.86
C ALA A 447 -12.29 2.67 21.33
N GLY A 448 -13.59 2.80 21.00
CA GLY A 448 -14.43 3.89 21.49
C GLY A 448 -14.51 3.95 23.02
N MET A 449 -14.59 2.80 23.70
CA MET A 449 -14.57 2.74 25.17
C MET A 449 -13.26 3.22 25.79
N LEU A 450 -12.14 3.06 25.08
CA LEU A 450 -10.81 3.56 25.48
C LEU A 450 -10.62 5.06 25.13
N GLY A 451 -11.61 5.68 24.51
CA GLY A 451 -11.59 7.06 24.04
C GLY A 451 -10.65 7.26 22.85
N CYS A 452 -10.49 6.23 22.01
CA CYS A 452 -9.90 6.36 20.67
C CYS A 452 -10.95 6.88 19.69
N ALA A 453 -10.48 7.54 18.63
CA ALA A 453 -11.35 8.08 17.59
C ALA A 453 -12.12 6.96 16.87
N THR A 454 -13.43 7.17 16.70
CA THR A 454 -14.35 6.31 15.97
C THR A 454 -15.18 7.12 14.96
N GLU A 455 -14.66 8.25 14.49
CA GLU A 455 -15.37 9.24 13.67
C GLU A 455 -15.19 9.02 12.16
N PHE A 456 -14.15 8.31 11.74
CA PHE A 456 -13.78 8.22 10.33
C PHE A 456 -14.82 7.48 9.49
N ARG A 457 -14.83 7.79 8.19
CA ARG A 457 -15.74 7.26 7.19
C ARG A 457 -14.93 6.84 5.97
N ARG A 458 -15.18 5.64 5.41
CA ARG A 458 -14.49 5.14 4.20
C ARG A 458 -12.97 5.22 4.30
N TRP A 459 -12.37 4.59 5.32
CA TRP A 459 -10.91 4.59 5.42
C TRP A 459 -10.35 3.43 4.62
N GLU A 460 -9.89 3.75 3.42
CA GLU A 460 -9.57 2.74 2.42
C GLU A 460 -8.08 2.38 2.38
N GLY A 461 -7.42 2.44 1.23
CA GLY A 461 -6.05 2.00 1.04
C GLY A 461 -5.01 2.90 1.73
N VAL A 462 -3.85 2.29 2.03
CA VAL A 462 -2.68 2.97 2.61
C VAL A 462 -1.40 2.67 1.81
N ALA A 463 -0.59 3.71 1.59
CA ALA A 463 0.73 3.63 0.97
C ALA A 463 1.80 4.24 1.89
N PHE A 464 3.07 3.95 1.63
CA PHE A 464 4.18 4.47 2.43
C PHE A 464 5.37 4.87 1.57
N ASP A 465 5.91 6.06 1.85
CA ASP A 465 7.21 6.52 1.37
C ASP A 465 8.27 6.36 2.48
N PRO A 466 9.21 5.41 2.33
CA PRO A 466 10.30 5.24 3.29
C PRO A 466 11.31 6.39 3.29
N LYS A 467 11.37 7.20 2.22
CA LYS A 467 12.36 8.29 2.12
C LYS A 467 11.95 9.49 2.97
N SER A 468 10.68 9.91 2.88
CA SER A 468 10.15 11.03 3.66
C SER A 468 9.51 10.61 4.98
N MET A 469 9.49 9.30 5.30
CA MET A 469 8.79 8.75 6.47
C MET A 469 7.34 9.25 6.53
N THR A 470 6.65 9.10 5.40
CA THR A 470 5.28 9.56 5.22
C THR A 470 4.43 8.40 4.72
N ALA A 471 3.32 8.12 5.41
CA ALA A 471 2.26 7.27 4.89
C ALA A 471 1.18 8.13 4.23
N PHE A 472 0.39 7.52 3.35
CA PHE A 472 -0.73 8.13 2.67
C PHE A 472 -1.94 7.24 2.85
N ALA A 473 -3.08 7.81 3.16
CA ALA A 473 -4.33 7.06 3.31
C ALA A 473 -5.43 7.74 2.51
N ALA A 474 -6.28 6.96 1.87
CA ALA A 474 -7.46 7.48 1.23
C ALA A 474 -8.66 7.47 2.18
N ILE A 475 -9.47 8.53 2.07
CA ILE A 475 -10.74 8.71 2.76
C ILE A 475 -11.78 8.99 1.68
N SER A 476 -12.59 7.99 1.28
CA SER A 476 -13.50 8.13 0.11
C SER A 476 -14.58 9.18 0.33
N GLU A 477 -15.03 9.34 1.58
CA GLU A 477 -16.01 10.35 1.97
C GLU A 477 -15.62 11.00 3.30
N VAL A 478 -15.59 12.33 3.34
CA VAL A 478 -15.51 13.08 4.61
C VAL A 478 -16.93 13.44 5.00
N THR A 479 -17.63 12.55 5.69
CA THR A 479 -19.04 12.74 6.07
C THR A 479 -19.34 12.07 7.42
N TYR A 480 -20.53 12.31 7.96
CA TYR A 480 -21.04 11.67 9.17
C TYR A 480 -20.20 12.03 10.41
N GLY A 481 -19.64 11.05 11.13
CA GLY A 481 -18.92 11.29 12.38
C GLY A 481 -17.67 12.17 12.25
N MET A 482 -17.17 12.42 11.03
CA MET A 482 -16.10 13.40 10.79
C MET A 482 -16.59 14.85 10.83
N GLU A 483 -17.90 15.05 10.71
CA GLU A 483 -18.55 16.34 10.86
C GLU A 483 -18.86 16.60 12.34
N ASP A 484 -19.27 17.82 12.71
CA ASP A 484 -19.62 18.14 14.10
C ASP A 484 -21.14 18.14 14.30
N ASN A 485 -21.70 17.03 14.79
CA ASN A 485 -23.14 16.85 15.01
C ASN A 485 -23.95 17.10 13.72
N MET A 486 -23.46 16.55 12.61
CA MET A 486 -24.07 16.70 11.29
C MET A 486 -24.16 15.36 10.54
N LYS A 487 -25.02 15.37 9.52
CA LYS A 487 -25.15 14.32 8.50
C LYS A 487 -25.21 14.97 7.12
N LYS A 488 -24.08 14.96 6.41
CA LYS A 488 -23.95 15.56 5.07
C LYS A 488 -24.40 17.02 5.08
N GLY A 489 -23.95 17.78 6.07
CA GLY A 489 -24.24 19.20 6.28
C GLY A 489 -25.57 19.54 6.95
N ASN A 490 -26.37 18.54 7.33
CA ASN A 490 -27.64 18.75 8.05
C ASN A 490 -27.48 18.40 9.53
N ALA A 491 -28.04 19.19 10.44
CA ALA A 491 -27.94 18.95 11.88
C ALA A 491 -28.44 17.55 12.26
N SER A 492 -27.57 16.75 12.90
CA SER A 492 -27.89 15.39 13.35
C SER A 492 -26.83 14.88 14.32
N THR A 493 -27.25 14.38 15.48
CA THR A 493 -26.33 13.80 16.47
C THR A 493 -26.12 12.30 16.28
N SER A 494 -26.70 11.66 15.25
CA SER A 494 -26.73 10.20 15.13
C SER A 494 -25.35 9.54 15.00
N TYR A 495 -24.36 10.27 14.51
CA TYR A 495 -22.99 9.78 14.29
C TYR A 495 -21.98 10.28 15.35
N ASP A 496 -22.37 11.24 16.19
CA ASP A 496 -21.50 11.85 17.21
C ASP A 496 -21.94 11.56 18.64
N ALA A 497 -23.24 11.29 18.87
CA ALA A 497 -23.71 10.89 20.18
C ALA A 497 -23.05 9.57 20.58
N GLY A 498 -22.16 9.63 21.57
CA GLY A 498 -21.39 8.49 22.09
C GLY A 498 -20.02 8.29 21.45
N SER A 499 -19.63 9.08 20.44
CA SER A 499 -18.22 9.15 20.03
C SER A 499 -17.46 10.17 20.89
N SER A 500 -16.14 10.24 20.71
CA SER A 500 -15.31 11.33 21.24
C SER A 500 -15.57 12.67 20.55
N ASN A 501 -16.14 12.65 19.34
CA ASN A 501 -16.25 13.77 18.42
C ASN A 501 -14.90 14.50 18.28
N ASP A 502 -13.80 13.75 18.10
CA ASP A 502 -12.44 14.29 18.00
C ASP A 502 -12.18 15.00 16.66
N ILE A 503 -13.03 14.78 15.67
CA ILE A 503 -12.92 15.28 14.29
C ILE A 503 -14.13 16.13 13.97
N LYS A 504 -13.90 17.37 13.52
CA LYS A 504 -14.91 18.38 13.27
C LYS A 504 -14.54 19.17 12.01
N VAL A 505 -14.92 18.64 10.86
CA VAL A 505 -14.72 19.29 9.55
C VAL A 505 -16.02 19.37 8.75
N LYS A 506 -16.06 20.24 7.73
CA LYS A 506 -17.17 20.27 6.78
C LYS A 506 -17.13 19.04 5.89
N PHE A 507 -18.32 18.58 5.52
CA PHE A 507 -18.43 17.38 4.69
C PHE A 507 -17.90 17.58 3.27
N SER A 508 -17.33 16.53 2.71
CA SER A 508 -16.99 16.38 1.29
C SER A 508 -17.36 14.98 0.83
N THR A 509 -18.28 14.89 -0.13
CA THR A 509 -18.65 13.61 -0.77
C THR A 509 -17.65 13.17 -1.84
N CYS A 510 -16.65 14.00 -2.15
CA CYS A 510 -15.60 13.65 -3.11
C CYS A 510 -14.34 13.08 -2.43
N GLY A 511 -14.32 13.03 -1.10
CA GLY A 511 -13.23 12.45 -0.33
C GLY A 511 -11.91 13.23 -0.37
N CYS A 512 -10.91 12.65 0.27
CA CYS A 512 -9.56 13.19 0.41
C CYS A 512 -8.52 12.08 0.47
N VAL A 513 -7.34 12.32 -0.11
CA VAL A 513 -6.12 11.62 0.27
C VAL A 513 -5.45 12.40 1.39
N MET A 514 -5.03 11.66 2.42
CA MET A 514 -4.46 12.16 3.66
C MET A 514 -2.98 11.80 3.72
N LYS A 515 -2.17 12.70 4.24
CA LYS A 515 -0.76 12.52 4.56
C LYS A 515 -0.61 12.19 6.05
N LEU A 516 0.19 11.18 6.36
CA LEU A 516 0.42 10.67 7.71
C LEU A 516 1.92 10.75 8.03
N SER A 517 2.30 11.51 9.05
CA SER A 517 3.70 11.63 9.49
C SER A 517 4.10 10.39 10.29
N VAL A 518 5.22 9.75 9.94
CA VAL A 518 5.70 8.52 10.58
C VAL A 518 7.00 8.78 11.34
N GLY A 519 7.05 8.37 12.61
CA GLY A 519 8.24 8.39 13.44
C GLY A 519 9.27 7.33 13.05
N THR A 520 10.48 7.42 13.60
CA THR A 520 11.55 6.43 13.35
C THR A 520 11.25 5.05 13.95
N ASP A 521 10.31 4.96 14.88
CA ASP A 521 9.74 3.72 15.43
C ASP A 521 8.57 3.18 14.58
N TYR A 522 8.37 3.76 13.39
CA TYR A 522 7.25 3.49 12.48
C TYR A 522 5.86 3.82 13.05
N SER A 523 5.76 4.52 14.18
CA SER A 523 4.49 5.03 14.71
C SER A 523 4.04 6.28 13.96
N ILE A 524 2.80 6.32 13.48
CA ILE A 524 2.21 7.55 12.95
C ILE A 524 1.97 8.52 14.11
N THR A 525 2.36 9.78 13.91
CA THR A 525 2.32 10.85 14.92
C THR A 525 1.39 12.00 14.55
N GLY A 526 0.97 12.09 13.28
CA GLY A 526 0.09 13.17 12.80
C GLY A 526 -0.55 12.82 11.47
N MET A 527 -1.67 13.48 11.19
CA MET A 527 -2.44 13.31 9.95
C MET A 527 -2.88 14.68 9.44
N SER A 528 -2.76 14.92 8.14
CA SER A 528 -3.27 16.13 7.48
C SER A 528 -3.80 15.82 6.09
N ALA A 529 -4.73 16.62 5.57
CA ALA A 529 -5.16 16.49 4.18
C ALA A 529 -3.98 16.75 3.21
N LEU A 530 -3.86 15.90 2.18
CA LEU A 530 -2.91 16.09 1.07
C LEU A 530 -3.62 16.71 -0.14
N ALA A 531 -4.71 16.09 -0.56
CA ALA A 531 -5.52 16.52 -1.69
C ALA A 531 -6.97 16.07 -1.48
N CYS A 532 -7.93 16.94 -1.74
CA CYS A 532 -9.35 16.63 -1.63
C CYS A 532 -10.07 16.91 -2.94
N GLY A 533 -11.12 16.14 -3.20
CA GLY A 533 -12.00 16.35 -4.34
C GLY A 533 -12.87 17.59 -4.19
N THR A 534 -13.25 18.19 -5.32
CA THR A 534 -14.10 19.38 -5.37
C THR A 534 -15.51 19.00 -5.79
N ARG A 535 -16.49 19.28 -4.91
CA ARG A 535 -17.91 19.05 -5.17
C ARG A 535 -18.49 20.16 -6.06
N GLY A 536 -19.40 19.78 -6.95
CA GLY A 536 -20.12 20.70 -7.82
C GLY A 536 -21.20 19.99 -8.63
N SER A 537 -21.50 20.53 -9.81
CA SER A 537 -22.33 19.90 -10.83
C SER A 537 -21.59 20.03 -12.16
N TYR A 538 -21.27 18.89 -12.75
CA TYR A 538 -20.44 18.77 -13.95
C TYR A 538 -21.13 17.87 -14.98
N ASN A 539 -20.69 17.94 -16.24
CA ASN A 539 -21.16 17.06 -17.32
C ASN A 539 -22.70 17.00 -17.46
N GLY A 540 -23.38 18.15 -17.32
CA GLY A 540 -24.84 18.20 -17.41
C GLY A 540 -25.56 17.67 -16.16
N GLY A 541 -24.85 17.53 -15.04
CA GLY A 541 -25.39 17.11 -13.74
C GLY A 541 -25.23 15.62 -13.46
N THR A 542 -24.60 14.84 -14.34
CA THR A 542 -24.30 13.43 -14.09
C THR A 542 -23.18 13.25 -13.06
N ASP A 543 -22.27 14.23 -12.98
CA ASP A 543 -21.08 14.16 -12.15
C ASP A 543 -21.14 15.22 -11.06
N THR A 544 -20.94 14.81 -9.81
CA THR A 544 -20.98 15.68 -8.62
C THR A 544 -19.59 16.04 -8.10
N CYS A 545 -18.53 15.44 -8.66
CA CYS A 545 -17.13 15.75 -8.34
C CYS A 545 -16.35 16.16 -9.61
N ALA A 546 -15.54 17.22 -9.49
CA ALA A 546 -14.88 17.89 -10.62
C ALA A 546 -13.95 16.96 -11.41
N PRO A 547 -14.13 16.73 -12.73
CA PRO A 547 -13.31 15.79 -13.52
C PRO A 547 -11.79 16.04 -13.54
N THR A 548 -11.33 17.17 -12.99
CA THR A 548 -9.92 17.59 -12.87
C THR A 548 -9.30 17.29 -11.50
N GLY A 549 -10.01 16.60 -10.60
CA GLY A 549 -9.52 16.24 -9.27
C GLY A 549 -10.08 14.91 -8.80
N ILE A 550 -9.87 14.59 -7.53
CA ILE A 550 -10.28 13.30 -6.96
C ILE A 550 -11.82 13.22 -6.82
N ALA A 551 -12.37 12.04 -7.02
CA ALA A 551 -13.71 11.63 -6.57
C ALA A 551 -13.60 10.29 -5.84
N SER A 552 -13.94 10.26 -4.55
CA SER A 552 -13.93 9.05 -3.72
C SER A 552 -12.64 8.23 -3.87
N PRO A 553 -11.48 8.76 -3.44
CA PRO A 553 -10.25 8.01 -3.54
C PRO A 553 -10.38 6.76 -2.69
N ASP A 554 -10.01 5.62 -3.25
CA ASP A 554 -10.07 4.34 -2.59
C ASP A 554 -8.66 3.82 -2.29
N ASN A 555 -8.02 3.11 -3.21
CA ASN A 555 -6.71 2.56 -2.93
C ASN A 555 -5.58 3.47 -3.43
N ALA A 556 -4.39 3.35 -2.84
CA ALA A 556 -3.22 4.14 -3.23
C ALA A 556 -1.91 3.34 -3.19
N ALA A 557 -0.96 3.71 -4.04
CA ALA A 557 0.39 3.15 -4.04
C ALA A 557 1.45 4.21 -4.32
N PHE A 558 2.52 4.19 -3.54
CA PHE A 558 3.64 5.10 -3.74
C PHE A 558 4.67 4.50 -4.71
N ILE A 559 5.24 5.33 -5.58
CA ILE A 559 6.35 4.99 -6.46
C ILE A 559 7.61 5.73 -5.96
N PRO A 560 8.43 5.11 -5.07
CA PRO A 560 9.57 5.80 -4.47
C PRO A 560 10.58 6.36 -5.46
N ASP A 561 10.80 5.64 -6.56
CA ASP A 561 11.77 6.05 -7.58
C ASP A 561 11.34 7.31 -8.33
N PHE A 562 10.03 7.56 -8.43
CA PHE A 562 9.46 8.69 -9.18
C PHE A 562 9.02 9.82 -8.25
N ASP A 563 8.93 9.55 -6.94
CA ASP A 563 8.40 10.47 -5.94
C ASP A 563 6.98 10.94 -6.33
N GLN A 564 6.15 9.93 -6.61
CA GLN A 564 4.79 10.03 -7.15
C GLN A 564 3.86 9.06 -6.42
N LEU A 565 2.64 9.50 -6.14
CA LEU A 565 1.58 8.69 -5.55
C LEU A 565 0.56 8.33 -6.62
N VAL A 566 0.26 7.05 -6.76
CA VAL A 566 -0.85 6.53 -7.55
C VAL A 566 -2.10 6.51 -6.67
N ILE A 567 -3.22 7.00 -7.19
CA ILE A 567 -4.51 7.05 -6.48
C ILE A 567 -5.58 6.45 -7.41
N GLY A 568 -6.28 5.42 -6.94
CA GLY A 568 -7.50 4.88 -7.57
C GLY A 568 -8.76 5.50 -6.98
N GLU A 569 -9.80 5.58 -7.81
CA GLU A 569 -11.16 5.96 -7.43
C GLU A 569 -12.08 4.73 -7.40
N ASP A 570 -12.98 4.70 -6.41
CA ASP A 570 -14.27 3.99 -6.43
C ASP A 570 -15.37 5.01 -6.14
N THR A 571 -16.09 5.45 -7.18
CA THR A 571 -17.03 6.55 -7.04
C THR A 571 -18.36 6.36 -7.75
N SER A 572 -19.43 6.69 -7.01
CA SER A 572 -20.76 6.98 -7.57
C SER A 572 -20.94 8.47 -7.92
N GLN A 573 -19.90 9.29 -7.75
CA GLN A 573 -19.95 10.74 -8.00
C GLN A 573 -19.58 11.10 -9.45
N ARG A 574 -19.26 10.09 -10.27
CA ARG A 574 -18.91 10.14 -11.69
C ARG A 574 -19.35 8.84 -12.38
N GLN A 575 -19.38 8.85 -13.71
CA GLN A 575 -19.75 7.67 -14.50
C GLN A 575 -18.60 6.69 -14.75
N ASN A 576 -17.36 7.19 -14.74
CA ASN A 576 -16.14 6.41 -14.97
C ASN A 576 -15.13 6.76 -13.89
N ASP A 577 -14.60 5.74 -13.23
CA ASP A 577 -13.47 5.89 -12.33
C ASP A 577 -12.18 6.14 -13.10
N VAL A 578 -11.22 6.76 -12.42
CA VAL A 578 -9.92 7.12 -12.99
C VAL A 578 -8.78 6.78 -12.04
N LEU A 579 -7.61 6.57 -12.64
CA LEU A 579 -6.36 6.42 -11.92
C LEU A 579 -5.52 7.69 -12.08
N TRP A 580 -5.05 8.23 -10.97
CA TRP A 580 -4.25 9.45 -10.93
C TRP A 580 -2.80 9.18 -10.56
N ILE A 581 -1.91 10.03 -11.06
CA ILE A 581 -0.58 10.28 -10.50
C ILE A 581 -0.60 11.66 -9.84
N TYR A 582 -0.24 11.70 -8.56
CA TYR A 582 0.08 12.93 -7.84
C TYR A 582 1.60 13.05 -7.70
N ASP A 583 2.20 14.08 -8.30
CA ASP A 583 3.64 14.36 -8.12
C ASP A 583 3.87 15.11 -6.82
N MET A 584 4.71 14.56 -5.93
CA MET A 584 4.92 15.12 -4.60
C MET A 584 5.60 16.49 -4.61
N ALA A 585 6.40 16.80 -5.64
CA ALA A 585 7.17 18.04 -5.71
C ALA A 585 6.37 19.16 -6.37
N SER A 586 5.70 18.89 -7.49
CA SER A 586 4.88 19.89 -8.18
C SER A 586 3.44 19.96 -7.66
N GLN A 587 2.99 18.96 -6.89
CA GLN A 587 1.60 18.79 -6.42
C GLN A 587 0.58 18.71 -7.55
N THR A 588 1.04 18.33 -8.74
CA THR A 588 0.19 18.19 -9.93
C THR A 588 -0.48 16.84 -9.94
N MET A 589 -1.76 16.84 -10.28
CA MET A 589 -2.56 15.64 -10.48
C MET A 589 -2.67 15.33 -11.98
N THR A 590 -2.33 14.12 -12.40
CA THR A 590 -2.32 13.68 -13.80
C THR A 590 -3.16 12.42 -13.96
N ARG A 591 -4.23 12.46 -14.77
CA ARG A 591 -5.02 11.25 -15.10
C ARG A 591 -4.19 10.34 -15.99
N ILE A 592 -4.00 9.11 -15.54
CA ILE A 592 -3.23 8.10 -16.26
C ILE A 592 -4.05 6.88 -16.66
N ALA A 593 -5.26 6.70 -16.12
CA ALA A 593 -6.19 5.71 -16.61
C ALA A 593 -7.65 6.11 -16.36
N SER A 594 -8.56 5.51 -17.12
CA SER A 594 -9.99 5.52 -16.85
C SER A 594 -10.59 4.14 -17.14
N THR A 595 -11.62 3.77 -16.41
CA THR A 595 -12.32 2.49 -16.51
C THR A 595 -13.60 2.60 -17.32
N PRO A 596 -14.20 1.48 -17.76
CA PRO A 596 -15.55 1.46 -18.29
C PRO A 596 -16.61 2.00 -17.31
N TYR A 597 -17.82 2.19 -17.83
CA TYR A 597 -18.98 2.63 -17.06
C TYR A 597 -19.16 1.86 -15.76
N GLY A 598 -19.41 2.60 -14.66
CA GLY A 598 -19.84 2.03 -13.38
C GLY A 598 -18.94 0.94 -12.82
N SER A 599 -17.66 0.94 -13.21
CA SER A 599 -16.61 0.14 -12.59
C SER A 599 -15.68 1.04 -11.83
N GLU A 600 -15.17 0.54 -10.73
CA GLU A 600 -14.10 1.16 -9.94
C GLU A 600 -12.70 0.76 -10.42
N THR A 601 -11.70 1.50 -9.93
CA THR A 601 -10.28 1.16 -10.05
C THR A 601 -9.71 0.60 -8.75
N THR A 602 -9.62 -0.72 -8.65
CA THR A 602 -9.01 -1.36 -7.47
C THR A 602 -7.54 -1.71 -7.69
N SER A 603 -6.87 -2.09 -6.60
CA SER A 603 -5.50 -2.61 -6.63
C SER A 603 -4.43 -1.72 -7.32
N PRO A 604 -4.47 -0.36 -7.23
CA PRO A 604 -3.34 0.44 -7.64
C PRO A 604 -2.10 -0.02 -6.87
N TYR A 605 -1.11 -0.57 -7.58
CA TYR A 605 0.09 -1.07 -6.93
C TYR A 605 1.30 -0.99 -7.86
N TRP A 606 2.41 -0.51 -7.31
CA TRP A 606 3.70 -0.49 -8.00
C TRP A 606 4.52 -1.74 -7.66
N ARG A 607 4.64 -2.64 -8.63
CA ARG A 607 5.44 -3.88 -8.50
C ARG A 607 6.81 -3.63 -9.09
N LYS A 608 7.82 -3.45 -8.24
CA LYS A 608 9.20 -3.19 -8.69
C LYS A 608 9.98 -4.49 -8.86
N ASN A 609 10.76 -4.59 -9.94
CA ASN A 609 11.79 -5.62 -10.13
C ASN A 609 11.27 -7.07 -10.05
N ILE A 610 10.17 -7.35 -10.74
CA ILE A 610 9.72 -8.71 -11.02
C ILE A 610 10.45 -9.20 -12.27
N GLY A 611 11.42 -10.10 -12.11
CA GLY A 611 12.26 -10.62 -13.19
C GLY A 611 12.96 -9.55 -14.05
N GLY A 612 13.34 -8.42 -13.45
CA GLY A 612 13.99 -7.29 -14.15
C GLY A 612 13.04 -6.26 -14.77
N PHE A 613 11.73 -6.39 -14.53
CA PHE A 613 10.70 -5.45 -14.99
C PHE A 613 9.90 -4.89 -13.82
N SER A 614 9.26 -3.74 -14.02
CA SER A 614 8.30 -3.16 -13.10
C SER A 614 6.93 -3.08 -13.75
N TYR A 615 5.88 -3.07 -12.93
CA TYR A 615 4.48 -3.08 -13.36
C TYR A 615 3.67 -2.13 -12.50
N LEU A 616 2.76 -1.38 -13.11
CA LEU A 616 1.70 -0.67 -12.40
C LEU A 616 0.41 -1.47 -12.57
N SER A 617 -0.02 -2.18 -11.54
CA SER A 617 -1.33 -2.85 -11.57
C SER A 617 -2.43 -1.88 -11.23
N PHE A 618 -3.56 -2.01 -11.92
CA PHE A 618 -4.88 -1.60 -11.46
C PHE A 618 -5.90 -2.54 -12.11
N ILE A 619 -7.03 -2.71 -11.44
CA ILE A 619 -8.04 -3.72 -11.74
C ILE A 619 -9.35 -2.98 -12.00
N VAL A 620 -10.16 -3.55 -12.88
CA VAL A 620 -11.48 -3.01 -13.19
C VAL A 620 -12.49 -3.96 -12.58
N GLN A 621 -13.03 -3.56 -11.43
CA GLN A 621 -14.03 -4.34 -10.71
C GLN A 621 -15.43 -4.07 -11.30
N HIS A 622 -16.27 -5.11 -11.36
CA HIS A 622 -17.72 -5.06 -11.69
C HIS A 622 -18.15 -3.95 -12.68
N PRO A 623 -17.72 -4.02 -13.95
CA PRO A 623 -18.17 -3.10 -15.00
C PRO A 623 -19.68 -2.99 -15.06
N CYS A 624 -20.18 -1.75 -15.01
CA CYS A 624 -21.58 -1.36 -14.93
C CYS A 624 -22.27 -1.84 -13.62
N GLY A 625 -21.52 -1.99 -12.53
CA GLY A 625 -22.00 -2.49 -11.25
C GLY A 625 -22.28 -1.41 -10.21
N THR A 626 -21.44 -0.38 -10.12
CA THR A 626 -21.60 0.74 -9.16
C THR A 626 -22.67 1.74 -9.62
N SER A 627 -22.73 1.97 -10.93
CA SER A 627 -23.69 2.84 -11.61
C SER A 627 -23.93 2.33 -13.03
N ASP A 628 -24.90 2.92 -13.74
CA ASP A 628 -25.12 2.68 -15.16
C ASP A 628 -25.35 1.19 -15.52
N GLU A 629 -26.02 0.42 -14.66
CA GLU A 629 -26.30 -1.02 -14.86
C GLU A 629 -26.95 -1.34 -16.21
N ASN A 630 -27.76 -0.42 -16.73
CA ASN A 630 -28.37 -0.53 -18.04
C ASN A 630 -27.34 -0.60 -19.19
N MET A 631 -26.11 -0.13 -18.97
CA MET A 631 -25.04 -0.16 -19.97
C MET A 631 -24.41 -1.55 -20.13
N ALA A 632 -24.59 -2.45 -19.15
CA ALA A 632 -24.09 -3.82 -19.22
C ALA A 632 -24.62 -4.59 -20.44
N THR A 633 -25.85 -4.28 -20.87
CA THR A 633 -26.53 -4.96 -22.01
C THR A 633 -26.66 -4.09 -23.26
N ALA A 634 -26.18 -2.84 -23.21
CA ALA A 634 -26.25 -1.92 -24.34
C ALA A 634 -25.36 -2.37 -25.52
N ALA A 635 -25.70 -1.93 -26.73
CA ALA A 635 -24.91 -2.22 -27.92
C ALA A 635 -23.47 -1.71 -27.76
N GLY A 636 -22.49 -2.58 -28.02
CA GLY A 636 -21.06 -2.27 -27.82
C GLY A 636 -20.56 -2.47 -26.39
N SER A 637 -21.39 -2.98 -25.48
CA SER A 637 -20.95 -3.42 -24.15
C SER A 637 -19.96 -4.59 -24.22
N SER A 638 -18.97 -4.55 -23.35
CA SER A 638 -18.04 -5.65 -23.09
C SER A 638 -18.54 -6.60 -22.00
N GLY A 639 -19.76 -6.41 -21.50
CA GLY A 639 -20.37 -7.18 -20.42
C GLY A 639 -19.84 -6.78 -19.04
N THR A 640 -20.23 -7.54 -18.01
CA THR A 640 -19.90 -7.28 -16.60
C THR A 640 -18.66 -8.03 -16.11
N ASP A 641 -17.92 -8.72 -17.01
CA ASP A 641 -16.74 -9.47 -16.59
C ASP A 641 -15.58 -8.50 -16.23
N GLY A 642 -15.13 -8.50 -14.97
CA GLY A 642 -14.03 -7.64 -14.51
C GLY A 642 -12.69 -7.95 -15.18
N TRP A 643 -11.75 -7.00 -15.12
CA TRP A 643 -10.42 -7.13 -15.74
C TRP A 643 -9.31 -7.20 -14.71
N VAL A 644 -8.45 -8.22 -14.84
CA VAL A 644 -7.19 -8.33 -14.11
C VAL A 644 -6.04 -8.06 -15.06
N GLY A 645 -5.19 -7.08 -14.74
CA GLY A 645 -4.14 -6.63 -15.64
C GLY A 645 -3.22 -5.57 -15.06
N TYR A 646 -2.42 -4.96 -15.93
CA TYR A 646 -1.42 -3.96 -15.55
C TYR A 646 -1.07 -3.01 -16.70
N VAL A 647 -0.48 -1.87 -16.38
CA VAL A 647 0.22 -0.96 -17.29
C VAL A 647 1.72 -1.22 -17.22
N GLY A 648 2.38 -1.18 -18.37
CA GLY A 648 3.77 -1.61 -18.56
C GLY A 648 3.84 -2.86 -19.46
N PRO A 649 4.87 -3.71 -19.33
CA PRO A 649 5.97 -3.68 -18.37
C PRO A 649 6.90 -2.49 -18.60
N PHE A 650 7.40 -1.91 -17.51
CA PHE A 650 8.50 -0.96 -17.56
C PHE A 650 9.79 -1.75 -17.40
N LYS A 651 10.77 -1.58 -18.29
CA LYS A 651 12.10 -2.11 -17.98
C LYS A 651 12.52 -1.47 -16.68
N ALA A 652 12.99 -2.29 -15.73
CA ALA A 652 13.59 -1.71 -14.54
C ALA A 652 14.62 -0.70 -15.05
N GLU A 653 14.48 0.58 -14.69
CA GLU A 653 15.59 1.50 -14.89
C GLU A 653 16.76 0.74 -14.32
N VAL A 654 17.79 0.54 -15.14
CA VAL A 654 19.03 -0.05 -14.68
C VAL A 654 19.58 1.00 -13.71
N ALA A 655 19.07 1.00 -12.48
CA ALA A 655 19.84 1.29 -11.29
C ALA A 655 21.00 0.35 -11.49
N ALA A 656 22.07 0.91 -12.06
CA ALA A 656 23.26 0.17 -12.40
C ALA A 656 23.55 -0.66 -11.17
N THR A 657 23.37 -1.97 -11.31
CA THR A 657 23.83 -2.95 -10.33
C THR A 657 25.35 -2.88 -10.42
N ALA A 658 25.93 -1.79 -9.95
CA ALA A 658 27.32 -1.68 -9.55
C ALA A 658 27.42 -2.25 -8.13
N ILE A 659 26.92 -3.48 -7.97
CA ILE A 659 27.25 -4.37 -6.87
C ILE A 659 27.69 -5.68 -7.53
N LYS A 660 28.79 -5.62 -8.29
CA LYS A 660 29.55 -6.82 -8.66
C LYS A 660 31.02 -6.56 -9.05
N ALA A 661 31.63 -5.49 -8.54
CA ALA A 661 33.07 -5.24 -8.75
C ALA A 661 33.81 -4.62 -7.55
N THR A 662 33.16 -4.44 -6.39
CA THR A 662 33.82 -3.88 -5.19
C THR A 662 34.30 -4.94 -4.21
N SER A 663 33.88 -6.20 -4.31
CA SER A 663 34.43 -7.29 -3.49
C SER A 663 35.74 -7.86 -4.05
N GLU A 664 36.04 -7.68 -5.34
CA GLU A 664 37.30 -8.16 -5.94
C GLU A 664 38.42 -7.09 -5.95
N MET A 665 38.11 -5.79 -5.96
CA MET A 665 39.14 -4.75 -5.79
C MET A 665 39.55 -4.49 -4.34
N ALA A 666 38.69 -4.80 -3.36
CA ALA A 666 39.05 -4.71 -1.94
C ALA A 666 40.07 -5.80 -1.53
N ALA A 667 40.11 -6.94 -2.23
CA ALA A 667 41.09 -7.99 -1.98
C ALA A 667 42.48 -7.65 -2.53
N THR A 668 42.56 -6.88 -3.62
CA THR A 668 43.84 -6.54 -4.27
C THR A 668 44.49 -5.28 -3.68
N THR A 669 43.72 -4.39 -3.07
CA THR A 669 44.26 -3.14 -2.48
C THR A 669 44.78 -3.32 -1.04
N ILE A 670 44.43 -4.41 -0.35
CA ILE A 670 44.96 -4.72 1.00
C ILE A 670 46.32 -5.43 0.96
N LYS A 671 46.78 -5.92 -0.21
CA LYS A 671 48.11 -6.55 -0.35
C LYS A 671 49.26 -5.60 -0.74
N ALA A 672 48.99 -4.35 -1.13
CA ALA A 672 50.04 -3.41 -1.55
C ALA A 672 50.46 -2.39 -0.47
N LYS A 673 49.92 -2.46 0.76
CA LYS A 673 50.32 -1.59 1.89
C LYS A 673 51.08 -2.28 3.02
N SER A 674 51.41 -3.57 2.88
CA SER A 674 52.29 -4.28 3.83
C SER A 674 53.74 -4.42 3.37
N GLU A 675 54.05 -4.16 2.09
CA GLU A 675 55.42 -4.34 1.55
C GLU A 675 56.25 -3.04 1.46
N VAL A 676 55.64 -1.86 1.60
CA VAL A 676 56.38 -0.58 1.66
C VAL A 676 56.69 -0.14 3.12
N ALA A 677 56.07 -0.77 4.11
CA ALA A 677 56.38 -0.53 5.54
C ALA A 677 57.49 -1.46 6.09
N ALA A 678 57.86 -2.53 5.37
CA ALA A 678 58.90 -3.47 5.79
C ALA A 678 60.32 -3.12 5.27
N ALA A 679 60.44 -2.16 4.35
CA ALA A 679 61.73 -1.75 3.78
C ALA A 679 62.39 -0.56 4.50
N SER A 680 61.76 0.01 5.53
CA SER A 680 62.27 1.20 6.26
C SER A 680 62.64 0.92 7.72
N ILE A 681 62.61 -0.34 8.16
CA ILE A 681 63.00 -0.75 9.52
C ILE A 681 64.00 -1.92 9.43
N SER A 682 65.14 -1.67 8.81
CA SER A 682 66.29 -2.59 8.79
C SER A 682 67.56 -1.83 8.39
N ALA A 683 67.85 -0.71 9.05
CA ALA A 683 69.13 -0.02 8.87
C ALA A 683 69.50 0.90 10.06
N ILE A 684 69.26 0.48 11.31
CA ILE A 684 69.87 1.15 12.48
C ILE A 684 70.23 0.11 13.55
N SER A 685 71.35 -0.59 13.37
CA SER A 685 72.19 -1.06 14.48
C SER A 685 73.57 -1.47 13.98
N THR A 686 74.52 -0.53 13.94
CA THR A 686 75.92 -0.77 14.35
C THR A 686 76.64 0.57 14.40
N THR A 687 76.85 1.05 15.61
CA THR A 687 77.81 2.11 15.94
C THR A 687 79.23 1.57 15.84
N LYS A 688 80.09 2.22 15.05
CA LYS A 688 81.53 2.26 15.31
C LYS A 688 82.07 3.63 14.94
N ALA A 689 82.82 4.20 15.87
CA ALA A 689 83.30 5.57 15.90
C ALA A 689 84.42 5.85 14.88
N GLY A 690 84.44 7.09 14.38
CA GLY A 690 85.57 7.72 13.69
C GLY A 690 85.24 9.21 13.42
N PRO A 691 86.20 10.16 13.48
CA PRO A 691 85.92 11.51 13.97
C PRO A 691 85.97 12.63 12.92
N GLN A 692 85.23 13.69 13.26
CA GLN A 692 85.51 15.13 13.08
C GLN A 692 85.42 15.83 11.71
N GLY A 693 84.84 17.04 11.82
CA GLY A 693 85.01 18.20 10.94
C GLY A 693 83.83 18.39 9.99
N GLY A 694 83.05 19.46 10.01
CA GLY A 694 83.12 20.73 10.73
C GLY A 694 82.29 21.73 9.93
N ASN A 695 81.59 22.63 10.64
CA ASN A 695 81.05 23.92 10.19
C ASN A 695 80.02 23.92 9.02
N SER A 696 78.98 24.75 9.02
CA SER A 696 78.46 25.76 9.94
C SER A 696 77.23 26.35 9.24
N SER A 697 76.19 26.66 10.03
CA SER A 697 75.39 27.91 9.98
C SER A 697 74.65 28.24 8.66
N SER A 698 73.37 28.62 8.63
CA SER A 698 72.63 29.44 9.58
C SER A 698 71.16 29.55 9.12
N THR A 699 70.21 29.37 10.04
CA THR A 699 69.07 30.25 10.39
C THR A 699 68.36 31.06 9.30
N SER A 700 67.06 31.35 9.32
CA SER A 700 65.85 30.94 10.05
C SER A 700 64.78 31.95 9.60
N ASN A 701 63.53 31.53 9.39
CA ASN A 701 62.34 32.21 9.93
C ASN A 701 61.06 31.59 9.38
N MET A 702 60.41 30.75 10.18
CA MET A 702 58.98 30.50 10.09
C MET A 702 58.50 29.98 11.46
N GLN A 703 57.90 30.84 12.28
CA GLN A 703 57.01 30.43 13.37
C GLN A 703 56.08 31.58 13.75
N ALA A 704 54.84 31.48 13.27
CA ALA A 704 53.56 31.89 13.87
C ALA A 704 52.54 31.81 12.72
N SER A 705 51.64 30.83 12.67
CA SER A 705 50.42 30.92 13.46
C SER A 705 49.76 29.54 13.63
N PHE A 706 49.43 29.23 14.88
CA PHE A 706 48.47 28.24 15.32
C PHE A 706 47.04 28.74 15.05
N LEU A 707 46.20 27.93 14.38
CA LEU A 707 44.83 27.59 14.79
C LEU A 707 44.13 26.74 13.70
N ALA A 708 43.23 25.86 14.15
CA ALA A 708 42.27 25.06 13.37
C ALA A 708 42.78 23.76 12.73
N LEU A 709 43.12 22.78 13.58
CA LEU A 709 42.95 21.36 13.24
C LEU A 709 42.22 20.64 14.38
N ALA A 710 40.93 20.92 14.49
CA ALA A 710 39.98 20.14 15.27
C ALA A 710 38.65 20.18 14.51
N VAL A 711 38.15 18.98 14.18
CA VAL A 711 36.86 18.61 13.54
C VAL A 711 37.15 17.80 12.27
N LEU A 712 36.55 16.61 12.21
CA LEU A 712 36.65 15.55 11.19
C LEU A 712 37.73 14.47 11.39
N PHE A 713 37.77 13.85 12.57
CA PHE A 713 38.06 12.42 12.68
C PHE A 713 37.37 11.84 13.91
N SER A 714 36.13 11.37 13.74
CA SER A 714 35.43 10.47 14.66
C SER A 714 34.27 9.81 13.93
N ALA A 715 34.57 8.74 13.20
CA ALA A 715 33.61 7.68 12.91
C ALA A 715 34.38 6.43 12.47
N VAL A 716 33.85 5.28 12.88
CA VAL A 716 34.27 3.91 12.53
C VAL A 716 35.32 3.29 13.46
N ALA A 717 34.83 2.86 14.64
CA ALA A 717 35.28 1.61 15.24
C ALA A 717 34.03 0.72 15.43
N PHE A 718 34.05 -0.43 14.75
CA PHE A 718 33.14 -1.55 14.96
C PHE A 718 33.43 -2.22 16.31
N SER A 719 32.39 -2.67 17.00
CA SER A 719 32.49 -3.87 17.83
C SER A 719 31.17 -4.64 17.80
N SER A 720 31.27 -5.85 17.28
CA SER A 720 30.43 -7.02 17.54
C SER A 720 29.85 -7.07 18.96
N VAL A 721 28.52 -7.18 19.06
CA VAL A 721 27.69 -8.21 19.74
C VAL A 721 26.26 -8.03 19.25
#